data_AF-A0A2M9JZD6-F1
#
_entry.id   AF-A0A2M9JZD6-F1
#
_cell.length_a   1.000
_cell.length_b   1.000
_cell.length_c   1.000
_cell.angle_alpha   90.00
_cell.angle_beta   90.00
_cell.angle_gamma   90.00
#
_symmetry.space_group_name_H-M   'P 1'
#
loop_
_entity.id
_entity.type
_entity.pdbx_description
1 polymer ?
#
loop_
_entity_poly.entity_id
_entity_poly.type
_entity_poly.pdbx_seq_one_letter_code
_entity_poly.pdbx_strand_id
1 'polypeptide(L)'
;MPPSNGSISPRLSRRSFVTALAVTSAVTALPLGLGSAAARAAGGNAANERPVVIPALQNWAGSTGRYRLEAGAPIVVQAAKASELLALARQFADDIEEVTGIRPGVPRAGRGVRGGLRLVLDPADRHAPGGDRYAEEGYTLRVTAAAVTVTAPTRTGLYYGTRSVLQILLRSDGRRELPTGTAHDWPDYRLRGFMLDAGRRFFTPGFIRDQLRLMGWFKLNDLQLHLNDNEISPAGGDWSQAYDAFRLRSDKPEWAGLAAPDGSYSRGDWDSFEDTAAAHAVQLTPEIDAPAHARSFVRFRPELGLKGGNSDHLDLAKPETTAFMKKVFDEFAPWFRSPEIHYGADEYTGPEEQYRGYFNAMAAHLRTLGKHPRAWGSLTEMAPSGTSGYDRDVTIHSWNNGWYGPKAATADGYEIVNTNDGLLYVVPFATYYHPLGLDGPYLYESWAPHVFPGDQSLQPHDPKLRGAMSAVWNDLVHATYTQQAVHGLVEKTFGTLAQKMWSGSGAGLSYRDFTAELRRGIAGPGLTTLTPTLAEPDQISLDAPATASSTAAGTRPVYATDGSPVTRWTSGRERAPWLAVDLGQSRPVQRVRVEWGPEHGTAYAVEVSDDGVAWRTVAERTGRDRAGWDELGFPATTARHVRLRGRERASTRYSVWSLQVYDIPDLALGRPTTASSAETATLTAPNATDGDPGTRWASKYTDGEWIEVDLEQTRTVRRIVLDWETAAGRDYDLQVSADATGSSWRTVAARQGRTTAGVDTVDLDAVQARRVRMLGVKRQTTYGYSLYRFEVRG
;
A
#
# COMPACT_ATOMS: atom_id res chain seq x y z
N MET A 1 -48.08 16.21 -10.58
CA MET A 1 -48.57 16.55 -11.93
C MET A 1 -47.66 17.63 -12.49
N PRO A 2 -46.98 17.39 -13.63
CA PRO A 2 -46.00 18.30 -14.24
C PRO A 2 -46.68 19.32 -15.19
N PRO A 3 -46.02 20.43 -15.56
CA PRO A 3 -45.24 20.51 -16.82
C PRO A 3 -43.97 21.43 -16.66
N SER A 4 -43.00 21.64 -17.56
CA SER A 4 -42.68 21.29 -18.95
C SER A 4 -41.24 21.77 -19.24
N ASN A 5 -40.57 21.11 -20.19
CA ASN A 5 -39.27 21.46 -20.78
C ASN A 5 -39.17 22.89 -21.35
N GLY A 6 -37.95 23.45 -21.31
CA GLY A 6 -37.54 24.61 -22.11
C GLY A 6 -36.03 24.59 -22.37
N SER A 7 -35.64 24.17 -23.58
CA SER A 7 -34.27 24.20 -24.10
C SER A 7 -33.93 25.59 -24.63
N ILE A 8 -32.73 26.10 -24.34
CA ILE A 8 -32.13 27.23 -25.06
C ILE A 8 -30.65 26.91 -25.31
N SER A 9 -30.31 26.68 -26.57
CA SER A 9 -28.94 26.72 -27.09
C SER A 9 -28.54 28.15 -27.43
N PRO A 10 -27.24 28.51 -27.37
CA PRO A 10 -26.70 29.51 -28.26
C PRO A 10 -25.69 28.91 -29.23
N ARG A 11 -25.97 29.07 -30.53
CA ARG A 11 -24.96 29.01 -31.60
C ARG A 11 -24.13 30.29 -31.55
N LEU A 12 -22.81 30.19 -31.54
CA LEU A 12 -21.92 31.25 -32.04
C LEU A 12 -20.79 30.68 -32.89
N SER A 13 -20.41 31.50 -33.85
CA SER A 13 -19.77 31.21 -35.13
C SER A 13 -18.29 30.81 -35.08
N ARG A 14 -17.91 29.97 -36.04
CA ARG A 14 -16.53 29.81 -36.54
C ARG A 14 -16.00 31.14 -37.09
N ARG A 15 -14.85 31.59 -36.59
CA ARG A 15 -13.86 32.32 -37.40
C ARG A 15 -12.44 31.89 -37.00
N SER A 16 -11.68 31.60 -38.04
CA SER A 16 -10.34 31.06 -38.08
C SER A 16 -9.28 32.00 -37.48
N PHE A 17 -8.25 31.44 -36.85
CA PHE A 17 -6.89 31.94 -36.96
C PHE A 17 -5.93 30.76 -37.00
N VAL A 18 -5.30 30.59 -38.17
CA VAL A 18 -4.12 29.77 -38.41
C VAL A 18 -2.92 30.71 -38.26
N THR A 19 -1.96 30.38 -37.42
CA THR A 19 -0.57 30.81 -37.65
C THR A 19 0.36 29.74 -37.10
N ALA A 20 1.07 29.08 -38.02
CA ALA A 20 2.13 28.13 -37.76
C ALA A 20 3.40 28.88 -37.34
N LEU A 21 4.19 28.27 -36.46
CA LEU A 21 5.64 28.43 -36.50
C LEU A 21 6.31 27.10 -36.17
N ALA A 22 7.06 26.61 -37.15
CA ALA A 22 7.88 25.42 -37.08
C ALA A 22 9.10 25.65 -36.19
N VAL A 23 9.44 24.67 -35.35
CA VAL A 23 10.80 24.49 -34.85
C VAL A 23 11.20 23.05 -35.12
N THR A 24 12.05 22.91 -36.14
CA THR A 24 12.89 21.75 -36.41
C THR A 24 13.89 21.58 -35.27
N SER A 25 14.02 20.37 -34.73
CA SER A 25 15.18 19.98 -33.93
C SER A 25 15.54 18.55 -34.28
N ALA A 26 16.78 18.41 -34.74
CA ALA A 26 17.34 17.23 -35.36
C ALA A 26 17.44 16.06 -34.39
N VAL A 27 17.05 14.88 -34.87
CA VAL A 27 17.27 13.60 -34.23
C VAL A 27 18.76 13.26 -34.33
N THR A 28 19.50 13.44 -33.24
CA THR A 28 20.79 12.76 -33.06
C THR A 28 20.51 11.30 -32.72
N ALA A 29 20.82 10.41 -33.65
CA ALA A 29 20.80 8.97 -33.48
C ALA A 29 21.77 8.54 -32.36
N LEU A 30 21.24 7.96 -31.30
CA LEU A 30 21.99 7.17 -30.32
C LEU A 30 21.90 5.69 -30.73
N PRO A 31 23.01 4.96 -30.88
CA PRO A 31 22.95 3.55 -31.21
C PRO A 31 22.44 2.74 -30.01
N LEU A 32 21.41 1.95 -30.28
CA LEU A 32 20.91 0.88 -29.43
C LEU A 32 22.04 -0.11 -29.13
N GLY A 33 22.49 -0.15 -27.88
CA GLY A 33 23.37 -1.19 -27.36
C GLY A 33 22.56 -2.35 -26.80
N LEU A 34 22.40 -3.42 -27.58
CA LEU A 34 22.15 -4.76 -27.07
C LEU A 34 23.41 -5.23 -26.33
N GLY A 35 23.28 -5.50 -25.03
CA GLY A 35 24.36 -5.99 -24.18
C GLY A 35 23.90 -7.14 -23.30
N SER A 36 24.11 -8.35 -23.79
CA SER A 36 23.94 -9.64 -23.14
C SER A 36 24.76 -9.80 -21.86
N ALA A 37 24.28 -10.69 -20.99
CA ALA A 37 24.99 -11.23 -19.84
C ALA A 37 26.43 -11.67 -20.17
N ALA A 38 27.41 -10.90 -19.69
CA ALA A 38 28.74 -11.34 -19.23
C ALA A 38 29.54 -10.09 -18.82
N ALA A 39 29.34 -9.60 -17.60
CA ALA A 39 30.29 -8.70 -16.96
C ALA A 39 30.82 -9.39 -15.69
N ARG A 40 31.70 -10.37 -15.90
CA ARG A 40 32.57 -10.88 -14.83
C ARG A 40 33.88 -10.09 -14.92
N ALA A 41 34.14 -9.34 -13.85
CA ALA A 41 35.42 -8.75 -13.47
C ALA A 41 36.06 -7.73 -14.45
N ALA A 42 35.64 -6.47 -14.34
CA ALA A 42 36.53 -5.32 -14.50
C ALA A 42 36.30 -4.39 -13.30
N GLY A 43 37.19 -4.44 -12.31
CA GLY A 43 37.12 -3.63 -11.10
C GLY A 43 37.44 -2.17 -11.40
N GLY A 44 36.42 -1.31 -11.38
CA GLY A 44 36.55 0.15 -11.42
C GLY A 44 36.11 0.79 -10.11
N ASN A 45 36.85 1.81 -9.67
CA ASN A 45 36.63 2.69 -8.52
C ASN A 45 35.33 3.53 -8.57
N ALA A 46 34.20 2.98 -9.05
CA ALA A 46 32.95 3.71 -9.10
C ALA A 46 32.30 3.81 -7.71
N ALA A 47 31.81 4.99 -7.35
CA ALA A 47 31.04 5.20 -6.13
C ALA A 47 29.76 4.35 -6.16
N ASN A 48 29.41 3.73 -5.02
CA ASN A 48 28.19 2.94 -4.92
C ASN A 48 26.94 3.79 -5.23
N GLU A 49 26.03 3.24 -6.00
CA GLU A 49 24.72 3.82 -6.26
C GLU A 49 23.88 3.94 -4.98
N ARG A 50 22.86 4.80 -5.05
CA ARG A 50 21.90 5.00 -3.95
C ARG A 50 21.15 3.70 -3.68
N PRO A 51 21.16 3.19 -2.44
CA PRO A 51 20.40 2.00 -2.09
C PRO A 51 18.90 2.22 -2.28
N VAL A 52 18.21 1.19 -2.77
CA VAL A 52 16.75 1.19 -2.87
C VAL A 52 16.15 0.99 -1.48
N VAL A 53 15.36 1.97 -1.04
CA VAL A 53 14.53 1.93 0.17
C VAL A 53 13.22 2.65 -0.12
N ILE A 54 12.17 2.32 0.62
CA ILE A 54 10.82 2.88 0.50
C ILE A 54 10.43 3.40 1.90
N PRO A 55 10.24 4.72 2.09
CA PRO A 55 10.49 5.78 1.13
C PRO A 55 11.99 5.99 0.83
N ALA A 56 12.29 6.51 -0.35
CA ALA A 56 13.63 6.70 -0.87
C ALA A 56 14.41 7.83 -0.15
N LEU A 57 15.70 7.62 0.14
CA LEU A 57 16.59 8.54 0.90
C LEU A 57 16.75 9.94 0.29
N GLN A 58 16.53 11.06 0.97
CA GLN A 58 16.73 12.40 0.38
C GLN A 58 18.06 12.54 -0.37
N ASN A 59 19.18 12.22 0.29
CA ASN A 59 20.51 12.33 -0.27
C ASN A 59 21.31 11.02 -0.12
N TRP A 60 22.19 10.73 -1.08
CA TRP A 60 23.19 9.65 -0.98
C TRP A 60 24.52 10.06 -1.62
N ALA A 61 25.59 9.99 -0.84
CA ALA A 61 26.97 10.13 -1.28
C ALA A 61 27.66 8.77 -1.19
N GLY A 62 27.73 8.06 -2.32
CA GLY A 62 28.34 6.75 -2.43
C GLY A 62 29.86 6.76 -2.24
N SER A 63 30.40 5.70 -1.65
CA SER A 63 31.84 5.41 -1.61
C SER A 63 32.11 4.05 -2.27
N THR A 64 33.35 3.57 -2.25
CA THR A 64 33.71 2.26 -2.83
C THR A 64 33.70 1.15 -1.77
N GLY A 65 33.25 -0.05 -2.15
CA GLY A 65 33.23 -1.23 -1.28
C GLY A 65 31.95 -1.38 -0.45
N ARG A 66 31.89 -2.42 0.40
CA ARG A 66 30.70 -2.80 1.17
C ARG A 66 31.03 -3.03 2.64
N TYR A 67 30.07 -2.76 3.51
CA TYR A 67 30.02 -3.32 4.85
C TYR A 67 29.37 -4.70 4.79
N ARG A 68 29.86 -5.64 5.59
CA ARG A 68 29.29 -6.98 5.73
C ARG A 68 28.89 -7.23 7.17
N LEU A 69 27.63 -7.58 7.39
CA LEU A 69 27.08 -7.99 8.67
C LEU A 69 27.50 -9.43 8.97
N GLU A 70 28.15 -9.63 10.11
CA GLU A 70 28.56 -10.95 10.60
C GLU A 70 27.76 -11.34 11.84
N ALA A 71 27.64 -12.65 12.09
CA ALA A 71 27.01 -13.15 13.31
C ALA A 71 27.77 -12.65 14.54
N GLY A 72 27.04 -12.19 15.56
CA GLY A 72 27.63 -11.59 16.76
C GLY A 72 28.17 -10.17 16.57
N ALA A 73 27.97 -9.52 15.42
CA ALA A 73 28.34 -8.12 15.21
C ALA A 73 27.77 -7.23 16.33
N PRO A 74 28.60 -6.42 17.02
CA PRO A 74 28.14 -5.64 18.16
C PRO A 74 27.20 -4.52 17.74
N ILE A 75 26.12 -4.33 18.50
CA ILE A 75 25.27 -3.13 18.41
C ILE A 75 25.61 -2.24 19.61
N VAL A 76 26.09 -1.03 19.35
CA VAL A 76 26.55 -0.09 20.37
C VAL A 76 25.67 1.15 20.39
N VAL A 77 25.16 1.52 21.56
CA VAL A 77 24.49 2.80 21.77
C VAL A 77 25.42 3.78 22.49
N GLN A 78 25.22 5.06 22.26
CA GLN A 78 25.94 6.12 22.98
C GLN A 78 25.76 5.96 24.49
N ALA A 79 26.87 5.82 25.23
CA ALA A 79 26.84 5.52 26.66
C ALA A 79 26.04 6.53 27.51
N ALA A 80 26.14 7.82 27.18
CA ALA A 80 25.39 8.89 27.87
C ALA A 80 23.86 8.82 27.68
N LYS A 81 23.39 8.03 26.70
CA LYS A 81 21.97 7.88 26.32
C LYS A 81 21.50 6.43 26.42
N ALA A 82 22.24 5.59 27.15
CA ALA A 82 21.99 4.14 27.18
C ALA A 82 20.58 3.77 27.70
N SER A 83 20.07 4.47 28.73
CA SER A 83 18.73 4.24 29.27
C SER A 83 17.61 4.47 28.24
N GLU A 84 17.82 5.39 27.30
CA GLU A 84 16.86 5.73 26.25
C GLU A 84 17.00 4.81 25.02
N LEU A 85 18.23 4.44 24.67
CA LEU A 85 18.52 3.79 23.39
C LEU A 85 18.61 2.26 23.46
N LEU A 86 18.83 1.65 24.63
CA LEU A 86 18.98 0.19 24.71
C LEU A 86 17.71 -0.56 24.33
N ALA A 87 16.51 0.01 24.53
CA ALA A 87 15.26 -0.60 24.10
C ALA A 87 15.18 -0.63 22.56
N LEU A 88 15.43 0.51 21.90
CA LEU A 88 15.48 0.60 20.44
C LEU A 88 16.57 -0.32 19.85
N ALA A 89 17.74 -0.40 20.50
CA ALA A 89 18.83 -1.24 20.01
C ALA A 89 18.54 -2.75 20.13
N ARG A 90 17.76 -3.18 21.14
CA ARG A 90 17.27 -4.56 21.26
C ARG A 90 16.24 -4.88 20.19
N GLN A 91 15.26 -4.00 20.01
CA GLN A 91 14.30 -4.11 18.90
C GLN A 91 15.03 -4.20 17.56
N PHE A 92 16.02 -3.34 17.32
CA PHE A 92 16.80 -3.39 16.09
C PHE A 92 17.64 -4.68 15.94
N ALA A 93 18.12 -5.26 17.04
CA ALA A 93 18.81 -6.54 17.03
C ALA A 93 17.88 -7.69 16.60
N ASP A 94 16.67 -7.71 17.17
CA ASP A 94 15.63 -8.69 16.87
C ASP A 94 15.15 -8.53 15.41
N ASP A 95 14.92 -7.30 14.97
CA ASP A 95 14.54 -6.98 13.58
C ASP A 95 15.62 -7.40 12.57
N ILE A 96 16.92 -7.24 12.90
CA ILE A 96 18.01 -7.74 12.05
C ILE A 96 17.95 -9.26 11.95
N GLU A 97 17.77 -9.97 13.07
CA GLU A 97 17.68 -11.43 13.06
C GLU A 97 16.48 -11.92 12.23
N GLU A 98 15.34 -11.25 12.33
CA GLU A 98 14.14 -11.57 11.56
C GLU A 98 14.35 -11.33 10.05
N VAL A 99 14.85 -10.13 9.69
CA VAL A 99 15.07 -9.73 8.29
C VAL A 99 16.18 -10.53 7.61
N THR A 100 17.26 -10.86 8.32
CA THR A 100 18.49 -11.41 7.71
C THR A 100 18.76 -12.87 8.05
N GLY A 101 18.16 -13.39 9.13
CA GLY A 101 18.53 -14.68 9.73
C GLY A 101 19.89 -14.66 10.43
N ILE A 102 20.55 -13.50 10.56
CA ILE A 102 21.84 -13.32 11.21
C ILE A 102 21.59 -12.70 12.58
N ARG A 103 21.94 -13.41 13.66
CA ARG A 103 21.83 -12.89 15.01
C ARG A 103 23.01 -11.95 15.32
N PRO A 104 22.78 -10.64 15.54
CA PRO A 104 23.82 -9.73 16.01
C PRO A 104 24.15 -9.99 17.49
N GLY A 105 25.21 -9.35 17.99
CA GLY A 105 25.58 -9.40 19.40
C GLY A 105 24.61 -8.59 20.27
N VAL A 106 24.52 -8.96 21.56
CA VAL A 106 23.65 -8.28 22.53
C VAL A 106 23.99 -6.77 22.59
N PRO A 107 23.00 -5.86 22.41
CA PRO A 107 23.24 -4.44 22.44
C PRO A 107 23.84 -3.95 23.75
N ARG A 108 24.80 -3.01 23.67
CA ARG A 108 25.49 -2.47 24.85
C ARG A 108 25.84 -0.99 24.70
N ALA A 109 26.07 -0.33 25.83
CA ALA A 109 26.60 1.02 25.87
C ALA A 109 28.09 1.05 25.46
N GLY A 110 28.52 2.11 24.77
CA GLY A 110 29.93 2.29 24.41
C GLY A 110 30.22 3.60 23.67
N ARG A 111 31.51 3.84 23.38
CA ARG A 111 31.97 5.06 22.67
C ARG A 111 32.14 4.86 21.16
N GLY A 112 32.46 3.65 20.71
CA GLY A 112 32.66 3.33 19.29
C GLY A 112 32.36 1.87 18.98
N VAL A 113 32.35 1.53 17.69
CA VAL A 113 32.11 0.18 17.19
C VAL A 113 33.07 -0.13 16.04
N ARG A 114 33.53 -1.38 15.96
CA ARG A 114 34.25 -1.93 14.80
C ARG A 114 33.62 -3.28 14.46
N GLY A 115 33.39 -3.52 13.17
CA GLY A 115 32.68 -4.69 12.66
C GLY A 115 31.21 -4.76 13.10
N GLY A 116 30.58 -3.61 13.41
CA GLY A 116 29.24 -3.59 13.98
C GLY A 116 28.45 -2.31 13.70
N LEU A 117 27.35 -2.15 14.43
CA LEU A 117 26.39 -1.07 14.25
C LEU A 117 26.39 -0.11 15.45
N ARG A 118 26.14 1.17 15.19
CA ARG A 118 26.09 2.20 16.22
C ARG A 118 24.89 3.13 16.08
N LEU A 119 24.20 3.40 17.19
CA LEU A 119 23.13 4.39 17.28
C LEU A 119 23.58 5.60 18.14
N VAL A 120 23.34 6.80 17.64
CA VAL A 120 23.82 8.06 18.22
C VAL A 120 22.69 9.07 18.29
N LEU A 121 22.29 9.46 19.50
CA LEU A 121 21.31 10.52 19.68
C LEU A 121 22.06 11.83 19.90
N ASP A 122 22.04 12.69 18.88
CA ASP A 122 22.71 13.98 18.90
C ASP A 122 21.71 15.11 18.62
N PRO A 123 21.13 15.73 19.67
CA PRO A 123 20.19 16.83 19.52
C PRO A 123 20.75 18.07 18.80
N ALA A 124 22.06 18.14 18.53
CA ALA A 124 22.69 19.19 17.74
C ALA A 124 22.92 18.80 16.26
N ASP A 125 22.62 17.55 15.87
CA ASP A 125 22.70 17.13 14.46
C ASP A 125 21.71 17.94 13.62
N ARG A 126 22.18 18.55 12.55
CA ARG A 126 21.40 19.46 11.70
C ARG A 126 21.81 19.28 10.25
N HIS A 127 20.83 19.35 9.35
CA HIS A 127 21.05 19.35 7.92
C HIS A 127 20.24 20.49 7.29
N ALA A 128 20.91 21.55 6.82
CA ALA A 128 20.25 22.79 6.42
C ALA A 128 19.12 22.61 5.38
N PRO A 129 19.28 21.81 4.30
CA PRO A 129 18.18 21.52 3.37
C PRO A 129 16.93 20.90 4.00
N GLY A 130 17.05 20.18 5.12
CA GLY A 130 15.91 19.55 5.79
C GLY A 130 15.30 20.37 6.93
N GLY A 131 15.96 21.46 7.35
CA GLY A 131 15.45 22.40 8.36
C GLY A 131 14.85 21.72 9.60
N ASP A 132 13.65 22.15 9.97
CA ASP A 132 12.91 21.60 11.12
C ASP A 132 12.50 20.15 10.93
N ARG A 133 12.19 19.71 9.70
CA ARG A 133 11.86 18.31 9.40
C ARG A 133 13.03 17.38 9.70
N TYR A 134 14.25 17.81 9.42
CA TYR A 134 15.43 17.06 9.81
C TYR A 134 15.61 17.05 11.34
N ALA A 135 15.41 18.20 11.99
CA ALA A 135 15.52 18.32 13.44
C ALA A 135 14.49 17.46 14.20
N GLU A 136 13.31 17.23 13.62
CA GLU A 136 12.22 16.44 14.21
C GLU A 136 12.36 14.94 13.92
N GLU A 137 12.60 14.58 12.65
CA GLU A 137 12.44 13.20 12.17
C GLU A 137 13.62 12.72 11.29
N GLY A 138 14.58 13.58 10.99
CA GLY A 138 15.69 13.27 10.10
C GLY A 138 16.80 12.43 10.75
N TYR A 139 17.65 11.85 9.90
CA TYR A 139 18.82 11.09 10.34
C TYR A 139 19.97 11.13 9.33
N THR A 140 21.17 10.88 9.83
CA THR A 140 22.36 10.59 9.05
C THR A 140 22.70 9.10 9.15
N LEU A 141 22.74 8.40 8.02
CA LEU A 141 23.23 7.02 7.91
C LEU A 141 24.62 7.02 7.28
N ARG A 142 25.64 6.59 8.03
CA ARG A 142 27.01 6.45 7.52
C ARG A 142 27.40 4.97 7.50
N VAL A 143 27.74 4.47 6.31
CA VAL A 143 28.22 3.11 6.09
C VAL A 143 29.66 3.13 5.63
N THR A 144 30.53 2.47 6.39
CA THR A 144 31.93 2.24 6.05
C THR A 144 32.22 0.75 6.06
N ALA A 145 33.34 0.30 5.47
CA ALA A 145 33.74 -1.11 5.56
C ALA A 145 33.92 -1.59 7.03
N ALA A 146 34.15 -0.67 7.97
CA ALA A 146 34.37 -0.99 9.38
C ALA A 146 33.12 -0.93 10.26
N ALA A 147 32.08 -0.17 9.89
CA ALA A 147 30.90 0.05 10.74
C ALA A 147 29.74 0.72 9.99
N VAL A 148 28.53 0.50 10.53
CA VAL A 148 27.30 1.24 10.19
C VAL A 148 26.93 2.15 11.37
N THR A 149 26.75 3.45 11.14
CA THR A 149 26.34 4.40 12.17
C THR A 149 25.10 5.15 11.75
N VAL A 150 24.09 5.18 12.62
CA VAL A 150 22.90 6.03 12.50
C VAL A 150 23.00 7.12 13.56
N THR A 151 22.96 8.38 13.12
CA THR A 151 22.91 9.57 14.00
C THR A 151 21.60 10.30 13.73
N ALA A 152 20.92 10.77 14.76
CA ALA A 152 19.74 11.60 14.59
C ALA A 152 19.53 12.56 15.78
N PRO A 153 18.77 13.65 15.59
CA PRO A 153 18.42 14.57 16.67
C PRO A 153 17.44 13.98 17.69
N THR A 154 16.58 13.07 17.23
CA THR A 154 15.50 12.48 18.01
C THR A 154 15.53 10.95 17.97
N ARG A 155 14.85 10.31 18.93
CA ARG A 155 14.62 8.86 18.92
C ARG A 155 13.84 8.43 17.66
N THR A 156 12.92 9.26 17.18
CA THR A 156 12.16 9.03 15.94
C THR A 156 13.08 8.93 14.73
N GLY A 157 13.99 9.90 14.54
CA GLY A 157 14.97 9.84 13.45
C GLY A 157 15.89 8.61 13.55
N LEU A 158 16.31 8.24 14.76
CA LEU A 158 17.07 7.00 14.97
C LEU A 158 16.28 5.76 14.53
N TYR A 159 15.01 5.65 14.93
CA TYR A 159 14.15 4.54 14.52
C TYR A 159 14.01 4.48 12.98
N TYR A 160 13.73 5.59 12.31
CA TYR A 160 13.64 5.65 10.86
C TYR A 160 14.95 5.28 10.14
N GLY A 161 16.10 5.67 10.71
CA GLY A 161 17.40 5.23 10.20
C GLY A 161 17.61 3.71 10.31
N THR A 162 17.11 3.06 11.37
CA THR A 162 17.13 1.58 11.46
C THR A 162 16.27 0.93 10.37
N ARG A 163 15.10 1.51 10.04
CA ARG A 163 14.23 0.99 8.96
C ARG A 163 14.97 0.98 7.63
N SER A 164 15.70 2.06 7.32
CA SER A 164 16.52 2.13 6.10
C SER A 164 17.64 1.10 6.09
N VAL A 165 18.34 0.87 7.22
CA VAL A 165 19.37 -0.18 7.31
C VAL A 165 18.77 -1.57 7.03
N LEU A 166 17.63 -1.89 7.65
CA LEU A 166 16.93 -3.18 7.45
C LEU A 166 16.49 -3.35 5.98
N GLN A 167 15.94 -2.31 5.38
CA GLN A 167 15.49 -2.33 3.98
C GLN A 167 16.65 -2.50 2.98
N ILE A 168 17.83 -1.94 3.28
CA ILE A 168 19.03 -2.15 2.46
C ILE A 168 19.51 -3.59 2.59
N LEU A 169 19.58 -4.11 3.81
CA LEU A 169 19.96 -5.50 4.07
C LEU A 169 19.03 -6.47 3.35
N LEU A 170 17.71 -6.26 3.45
CA LEU A 170 16.67 -7.09 2.84
C LEU A 170 16.85 -7.25 1.32
N ARG A 171 17.35 -6.21 0.64
CA ARG A 171 17.55 -6.20 -0.81
C ARG A 171 18.94 -6.68 -1.25
N SER A 172 19.85 -6.92 -0.31
CA SER A 172 21.17 -7.47 -0.62
C SER A 172 21.11 -8.99 -0.78
N ASP A 173 21.87 -9.55 -1.73
CA ASP A 173 22.03 -10.99 -1.86
C ASP A 173 22.52 -11.60 -0.54
N GLY A 174 21.79 -12.62 -0.05
CA GLY A 174 22.11 -13.25 1.24
C GLY A 174 21.92 -12.35 2.47
N ARG A 175 21.26 -11.20 2.29
CA ARG A 175 20.76 -10.26 3.29
C ARG A 175 21.77 -9.81 4.34
N ARG A 176 22.99 -9.49 3.90
CA ARG A 176 24.13 -9.23 4.82
C ARG A 176 25.02 -8.07 4.43
N GLU A 177 24.77 -7.38 3.32
CA GLU A 177 25.69 -6.35 2.83
C GLU A 177 25.01 -4.99 2.72
N LEU A 178 25.75 -3.95 3.08
CA LEU A 178 25.37 -2.56 2.80
C LEU A 178 26.45 -1.91 1.94
N PRO A 179 26.09 -1.18 0.86
CA PRO A 179 27.06 -0.37 0.14
C PRO A 179 27.59 0.74 1.06
N THR A 180 28.89 1.00 0.98
CA THR A 180 29.50 2.13 1.72
C THR A 180 29.09 3.46 1.11
N GLY A 181 28.90 4.45 1.96
CA GLY A 181 28.44 5.79 1.61
C GLY A 181 27.78 6.48 2.80
N THR A 182 27.26 7.68 2.56
CA THR A 182 26.55 8.47 3.56
C THR A 182 25.21 8.94 3.01
N ALA A 183 24.14 8.77 3.79
CA ALA A 183 22.83 9.34 3.53
C ALA A 183 22.50 10.40 4.59
N HIS A 184 21.82 11.45 4.15
CA HIS A 184 21.06 12.34 5.03
C HIS A 184 19.61 12.26 4.54
N ASP A 185 18.67 12.02 5.44
CA ASP A 185 17.29 11.70 5.06
C ASP A 185 16.28 12.30 6.05
N TRP A 186 15.18 12.82 5.53
CA TRP A 186 14.11 13.51 6.25
C TRP A 186 12.82 13.55 5.40
N PRO A 187 11.63 13.71 6.01
CA PRO A 187 10.38 13.79 5.27
C PRO A 187 10.08 15.20 4.72
N ASP A 188 9.37 15.28 3.60
CA ASP A 188 8.84 16.54 3.05
C ASP A 188 7.65 17.08 3.87
N TYR A 189 6.81 16.19 4.42
CA TYR A 189 5.61 16.55 5.20
C TYR A 189 5.65 15.95 6.61
N ARG A 190 5.20 16.72 7.61
CA ARG A 190 5.17 16.27 9.02
C ARG A 190 4.16 15.17 9.29
N LEU A 191 3.02 15.20 8.61
CA LEU A 191 1.94 14.26 8.85
C LEU A 191 1.82 13.32 7.66
N ARG A 192 1.98 12.03 7.94
CA ARG A 192 1.98 10.95 6.95
C ARG A 192 1.01 9.88 7.42
N GLY A 193 -0.26 10.12 7.14
CA GLY A 193 -1.35 9.53 7.89
C GLY A 193 -2.04 8.36 7.21
N PHE A 194 -2.69 7.54 8.03
CA PHE A 194 -3.71 6.57 7.62
C PHE A 194 -4.87 6.62 8.61
N MET A 195 -6.10 6.65 8.11
CA MET A 195 -7.32 6.57 8.91
C MET A 195 -7.99 5.21 8.69
N LEU A 196 -8.41 4.58 9.78
CA LEU A 196 -9.16 3.32 9.78
C LEU A 196 -10.47 3.49 10.54
N ASP A 197 -11.58 3.27 9.83
CA ASP A 197 -12.91 3.18 10.42
C ASP A 197 -13.08 1.89 11.23
N ALA A 198 -12.77 1.97 12.53
CA ALA A 198 -13.12 0.91 13.47
C ALA A 198 -14.53 1.06 14.03
N GLY A 199 -15.22 2.17 13.77
CA GLY A 199 -16.60 2.42 14.19
C GLY A 199 -17.53 1.41 13.52
N ARG A 200 -17.57 1.39 12.20
CA ARG A 200 -18.46 0.49 11.44
C ARG A 200 -18.00 -0.96 11.38
N ARG A 201 -16.73 -1.25 11.70
CA ARG A 201 -16.16 -2.61 11.69
C ARG A 201 -15.17 -2.84 12.83
N PHE A 202 -15.34 -3.92 13.58
CA PHE A 202 -14.35 -4.28 14.60
C PHE A 202 -13.07 -4.87 13.98
N PHE A 203 -11.92 -4.32 14.40
CA PHE A 203 -10.59 -4.85 14.10
C PHE A 203 -9.95 -5.40 15.37
N THR A 204 -9.36 -6.59 15.28
CA THR A 204 -8.77 -7.24 16.46
C THR A 204 -7.58 -6.44 17.01
N PRO A 205 -7.29 -6.49 18.32
CA PRO A 205 -6.13 -5.81 18.89
C PRO A 205 -4.79 -6.19 18.24
N GLY A 206 -4.65 -7.45 17.81
CA GLY A 206 -3.46 -7.91 17.07
C GLY A 206 -3.28 -7.17 15.74
N PHE A 207 -4.38 -7.00 14.99
CA PHE A 207 -4.38 -6.30 13.71
C PHE A 207 -4.00 -4.83 13.86
N ILE A 208 -4.56 -4.12 14.84
CA ILE A 208 -4.23 -2.70 15.08
C ILE A 208 -2.73 -2.53 15.39
N ARG A 209 -2.15 -3.42 16.21
CA ARG A 209 -0.72 -3.39 16.50
C ARG A 209 0.13 -3.67 15.27
N ASP A 210 -0.27 -4.62 14.41
CA ASP A 210 0.46 -4.88 13.17
C ASP A 210 0.34 -3.71 12.17
N GLN A 211 -0.81 -3.05 12.11
CA GLN A 211 -1.00 -1.84 11.31
C GLN A 211 -0.03 -0.73 11.73
N LEU A 212 0.14 -0.51 13.04
CA LEU A 212 1.13 0.44 13.59
C LEU A 212 2.57 0.07 13.24
N ARG A 213 2.92 -1.23 13.30
CA ARG A 213 4.25 -1.74 12.91
C ARG A 213 4.54 -1.46 11.44
N LEU A 214 3.56 -1.76 10.58
CA LEU A 214 3.65 -1.55 9.14
C LEU A 214 3.80 -0.07 8.79
N MET A 215 3.05 0.81 9.45
CA MET A 215 3.20 2.26 9.28
C MET A 215 4.61 2.71 9.62
N GLY A 216 5.14 2.30 10.78
CA GLY A 216 6.51 2.61 11.18
C GLY A 216 7.57 2.07 10.22
N TRP A 217 7.34 0.90 9.60
CA TRP A 217 8.24 0.32 8.59
C TRP A 217 8.38 1.22 7.35
N PHE A 218 7.27 1.81 6.89
CA PHE A 218 7.23 2.78 5.79
C PHE A 218 7.40 4.24 6.24
N LYS A 219 7.69 4.47 7.52
CA LYS A 219 7.85 5.82 8.10
C LYS A 219 6.58 6.69 7.98
N LEU A 220 5.41 6.07 7.86
CA LEU A 220 4.11 6.71 8.12
C LEU A 220 3.99 6.90 9.64
N ASN A 221 3.41 8.01 10.09
CA ASN A 221 3.57 8.45 11.47
C ASN A 221 2.28 8.87 12.20
N ASP A 222 1.11 8.74 11.58
CA ASP A 222 -0.15 9.11 12.22
C ASP A 222 -1.28 8.14 11.85
N LEU A 223 -1.66 7.26 12.79
CA LEU A 223 -2.83 6.39 12.66
C LEU A 223 -4.03 7.09 13.31
N GLN A 224 -4.98 7.55 12.50
CA GLN A 224 -6.28 7.98 13.01
C GLN A 224 -7.19 6.77 13.15
N LEU A 225 -7.65 6.47 14.36
CA LEU A 225 -8.59 5.39 14.62
C LEU A 225 -9.96 6.00 14.94
N HIS A 226 -10.92 5.78 14.05
CA HIS A 226 -12.30 6.23 14.21
C HIS A 226 -13.09 5.23 15.03
N LEU A 227 -13.51 5.65 16.22
CA LEU A 227 -13.92 4.75 17.29
C LEU A 227 -15.44 4.63 17.44
N ASN A 228 -16.22 5.45 16.77
CA ASN A 228 -17.68 5.32 16.76
C ASN A 228 -18.25 5.74 15.43
N ASP A 229 -19.27 5.02 14.98
CA ASP A 229 -20.09 5.43 13.85
C ASP A 229 -21.33 4.52 13.80
N ASN A 230 -22.08 4.63 12.72
CA ASN A 230 -23.29 3.90 12.42
C ASN A 230 -23.50 3.63 10.93
N GLU A 231 -24.50 2.83 10.63
CA GLU A 231 -25.05 2.70 9.29
C GLU A 231 -25.39 4.09 8.72
N ILE A 232 -25.00 4.37 7.49
CA ILE A 232 -25.20 5.69 6.84
C ILE A 232 -26.69 5.96 6.61
N SER A 233 -27.46 4.91 6.27
CA SER A 233 -28.90 5.01 6.04
C SER A 233 -29.59 3.72 6.45
N PRO A 234 -30.41 3.72 7.52
CA PRO A 234 -31.11 2.53 7.96
C PRO A 234 -32.28 2.19 7.03
N ALA A 235 -32.62 0.91 6.96
CA ALA A 235 -33.78 0.43 6.22
C ALA A 235 -35.07 1.14 6.68
N GLY A 236 -35.78 1.77 5.74
CA GLY A 236 -37.03 2.49 6.02
C GLY A 236 -36.87 3.77 6.86
N GLY A 237 -35.64 4.23 7.12
CA GLY A 237 -35.38 5.43 7.93
C GLY A 237 -35.55 5.23 9.45
N ASP A 238 -35.63 3.97 9.91
CA ASP A 238 -35.75 3.63 11.33
C ASP A 238 -34.35 3.44 11.95
N TRP A 239 -33.86 4.50 12.59
CA TRP A 239 -32.56 4.49 13.27
C TRP A 239 -32.52 3.53 14.46
N SER A 240 -33.66 3.07 14.99
CA SER A 240 -33.68 2.06 16.05
C SER A 240 -33.11 0.71 15.60
N GLN A 241 -33.08 0.45 14.29
CA GLN A 241 -32.55 -0.77 13.68
C GLN A 241 -31.17 -0.58 13.03
N ALA A 242 -30.68 0.66 12.97
CA ALA A 242 -29.38 0.96 12.38
C ALA A 242 -28.26 0.26 13.15
N TYR A 243 -27.28 -0.27 12.42
CA TYR A 243 -26.02 -0.66 13.06
C TYR A 243 -25.37 0.57 13.71
N ASP A 244 -24.83 0.41 14.93
CA ASP A 244 -24.00 1.42 15.60
C ASP A 244 -22.92 0.74 16.45
N ALA A 245 -21.81 1.46 16.64
CA ALA A 245 -20.82 1.03 17.59
C ALA A 245 -20.10 2.22 18.24
N PHE A 246 -19.65 1.99 19.48
CA PHE A 246 -18.62 2.76 20.16
C PHE A 246 -17.57 1.76 20.65
N ARG A 247 -16.30 1.95 20.28
CA ARG A 247 -15.27 0.91 20.41
C ARG A 247 -14.49 0.96 21.71
N LEU A 248 -14.54 2.02 22.49
CA LEU A 248 -13.86 2.03 23.80
C LEU A 248 -14.77 1.47 24.89
N ARG A 249 -14.24 0.59 25.75
CA ARG A 249 -14.97 0.00 26.87
C ARG A 249 -14.40 0.43 28.20
N SER A 250 -15.05 1.40 28.85
CA SER A 250 -14.79 1.73 30.24
C SER A 250 -15.47 0.72 31.17
N ASP A 251 -14.76 0.31 32.23
CA ASP A 251 -15.29 -0.56 33.27
C ASP A 251 -16.10 0.21 34.34
N LYS A 252 -16.20 1.55 34.24
CA LYS A 252 -16.99 2.35 35.18
C LYS A 252 -18.49 2.11 34.93
N PRO A 253 -19.31 1.92 36.00
CA PRO A 253 -20.73 1.61 35.87
C PRO A 253 -21.54 2.63 35.06
N GLU A 254 -21.14 3.90 35.07
CA GLU A 254 -21.85 4.98 34.36
C GLU A 254 -21.80 4.84 32.83
N TRP A 255 -20.83 4.09 32.29
CA TRP A 255 -20.64 3.84 30.85
C TRP A 255 -21.11 2.45 30.41
N ALA A 256 -21.71 1.67 31.32
CA ALA A 256 -22.19 0.33 31.03
C ALA A 256 -23.25 0.35 29.92
N GLY A 257 -22.99 -0.35 28.82
CA GLY A 257 -23.89 -0.44 27.66
C GLY A 257 -23.62 0.55 26.53
N LEU A 258 -22.65 1.47 26.67
CA LEU A 258 -22.22 2.32 25.56
C LEU A 258 -21.40 1.50 24.53
N ALA A 259 -20.39 0.77 25.01
CA ALA A 259 -19.48 0.00 24.17
C ALA A 259 -20.21 -1.10 23.37
N ALA A 260 -19.80 -1.29 22.11
CA ALA A 260 -20.43 -2.26 21.22
C ALA A 260 -20.19 -3.71 21.67
N PRO A 261 -21.21 -4.58 21.61
CA PRO A 261 -21.11 -5.97 22.07
C PRO A 261 -20.40 -6.89 21.06
N ASP A 262 -20.32 -6.50 19.79
CA ASP A 262 -19.66 -7.25 18.71
C ASP A 262 -18.13 -7.02 18.66
N GLY A 263 -17.62 -6.09 19.45
CA GLY A 263 -16.19 -5.86 19.63
C GLY A 263 -15.90 -4.48 20.22
N SER A 264 -15.05 -4.44 21.23
CA SER A 264 -14.58 -3.20 21.87
C SER A 264 -13.19 -3.38 22.47
N TYR A 265 -12.47 -2.27 22.65
CA TYR A 265 -11.14 -2.17 23.21
C TYR A 265 -11.23 -1.82 24.70
N SER A 266 -10.64 -2.68 25.53
CA SER A 266 -10.40 -2.37 26.93
C SER A 266 -9.29 -1.34 27.10
N ARG A 267 -9.10 -0.83 28.33
CA ARG A 267 -7.94 0.00 28.65
C ARG A 267 -6.61 -0.69 28.31
N GLY A 268 -6.51 -1.99 28.61
CA GLY A 268 -5.31 -2.77 28.31
C GLY A 268 -5.05 -2.94 26.81
N ASP A 269 -6.11 -3.08 26.00
CA ASP A 269 -5.98 -3.10 24.54
C ASP A 269 -5.43 -1.76 24.03
N TRP A 270 -6.01 -0.65 24.49
CA TRP A 270 -5.57 0.70 24.11
C TRP A 270 -4.11 0.97 24.51
N ASP A 271 -3.74 0.66 25.76
CA ASP A 271 -2.36 0.83 26.23
C ASP A 271 -1.39 -0.01 25.37
N SER A 272 -1.80 -1.20 24.90
CA SER A 272 -0.99 -2.00 23.98
C SER A 272 -0.83 -1.37 22.59
N PHE A 273 -1.81 -0.59 22.13
CA PHE A 273 -1.71 0.17 20.88
C PHE A 273 -0.74 1.33 21.05
N GLU A 274 -0.87 2.10 22.13
CA GLU A 274 0.01 3.22 22.48
C GLU A 274 1.47 2.79 22.65
N ASP A 275 1.71 1.66 23.33
CA ASP A 275 3.05 1.08 23.48
C ASP A 275 3.65 0.67 22.12
N THR A 276 2.81 0.09 21.24
CA THR A 276 3.24 -0.29 19.89
C THR A 276 3.52 0.94 19.04
N ALA A 277 2.65 1.95 19.07
CA ALA A 277 2.79 3.20 18.33
C ALA A 277 4.09 3.92 18.72
N ALA A 278 4.35 4.10 20.02
CA ALA A 278 5.57 4.71 20.54
C ALA A 278 6.86 3.93 20.19
N ALA A 279 6.79 2.58 20.19
CA ALA A 279 7.92 1.75 19.79
C ALA A 279 8.25 1.87 18.29
N HIS A 280 7.29 2.22 17.45
CA HIS A 280 7.43 2.26 15.98
C HIS A 280 7.38 3.68 15.39
N ALA A 281 7.52 4.70 16.24
CA ALA A 281 7.49 6.12 15.87
C ALA A 281 6.22 6.51 15.07
N VAL A 282 5.07 6.06 15.58
CA VAL A 282 3.73 6.40 15.08
C VAL A 282 2.96 7.07 16.20
N GLN A 283 2.20 8.12 15.89
CA GLN A 283 1.17 8.71 16.74
C GLN A 283 -0.14 7.94 16.52
N LEU A 284 -0.83 7.60 17.60
CA LEU A 284 -2.19 7.05 17.55
C LEU A 284 -3.19 8.15 17.86
N THR A 285 -3.81 8.71 16.82
CA THR A 285 -4.81 9.79 16.96
C THR A 285 -6.20 9.17 17.11
N PRO A 286 -6.83 9.22 18.30
CA PRO A 286 -8.20 8.76 18.47
C PRO A 286 -9.19 9.74 17.85
N GLU A 287 -10.25 9.20 17.28
CA GLU A 287 -11.42 9.96 16.87
C GLU A 287 -12.68 9.45 17.56
N ILE A 288 -13.40 10.38 18.20
CA ILE A 288 -14.75 10.18 18.72
C ILE A 288 -15.63 11.23 18.04
N ASP A 289 -16.48 10.77 17.13
CA ASP A 289 -17.25 11.64 16.23
C ASP A 289 -18.62 12.01 16.80
N ALA A 290 -18.92 13.29 16.70
CA ALA A 290 -20.17 13.96 17.02
C ALA A 290 -20.11 15.39 16.44
N PRO A 291 -21.23 16.00 16.03
CA PRO A 291 -22.59 15.69 16.48
C PRO A 291 -23.45 14.90 15.49
N ALA A 292 -23.00 14.66 14.26
CA ALA A 292 -23.51 13.58 13.40
C ALA A 292 -22.76 12.27 13.72
N HIS A 293 -23.09 11.16 13.04
CA HIS A 293 -22.42 9.86 13.24
C HIS A 293 -22.41 9.36 14.71
N ALA A 294 -23.38 9.86 15.50
CA ALA A 294 -23.42 9.75 16.94
C ALA A 294 -24.51 8.78 17.40
N ARG A 295 -24.93 7.84 16.55
CA ARG A 295 -26.03 6.91 16.86
C ARG A 295 -25.77 6.10 18.12
N SER A 296 -24.53 5.70 18.39
CA SER A 296 -24.17 4.96 19.61
C SER A 296 -24.40 5.78 20.88
N PHE A 297 -24.16 7.09 20.83
CA PHE A 297 -24.49 8.02 21.90
C PHE A 297 -26.00 8.25 22.03
N VAL A 298 -26.71 8.40 20.90
CA VAL A 298 -28.18 8.53 20.90
C VAL A 298 -28.85 7.25 21.42
N ARG A 299 -28.37 6.06 21.07
CA ARG A 299 -28.87 4.79 21.63
C ARG A 299 -28.65 4.75 23.14
N PHE A 300 -27.51 5.24 23.61
CA PHE A 300 -27.16 5.27 25.03
C PHE A 300 -27.95 6.33 25.84
N ARG A 301 -28.29 7.45 25.21
CA ARG A 301 -29.05 8.58 25.77
C ARG A 301 -30.04 9.14 24.71
N PRO A 302 -31.18 8.47 24.49
CA PRO A 302 -32.13 8.82 23.41
C PRO A 302 -32.65 10.26 23.48
N GLU A 303 -32.75 10.81 24.69
CA GLU A 303 -33.19 12.18 24.95
C GLU A 303 -32.26 13.25 24.36
N LEU A 304 -31.00 12.91 24.06
CA LEU A 304 -30.01 13.82 23.47
C LEU A 304 -30.06 13.84 21.93
N GLY A 305 -30.78 12.91 21.29
CA GLY A 305 -30.86 12.83 19.84
C GLY A 305 -31.94 13.73 19.22
N LEU A 306 -31.75 14.10 17.95
CA LEU A 306 -32.81 14.71 17.15
C LEU A 306 -33.97 13.72 16.95
N LYS A 307 -35.16 14.25 16.59
CA LYS A 307 -36.38 13.47 16.29
C LYS A 307 -36.75 12.48 17.40
N GLY A 308 -36.56 12.88 18.67
CA GLY A 308 -36.85 12.04 19.83
C GLY A 308 -35.94 10.80 19.95
N GLY A 309 -34.70 10.89 19.44
CA GLY A 309 -33.74 9.80 19.46
C GLY A 309 -33.84 8.86 18.26
N ASN A 310 -34.69 9.13 17.27
CA ASN A 310 -34.72 8.41 15.99
C ASN A 310 -33.84 9.14 14.95
N SER A 311 -32.55 9.27 15.28
CA SER A 311 -31.50 9.86 14.44
C SER A 311 -30.15 9.29 14.85
N ASP A 312 -29.16 9.48 13.99
CA ASP A 312 -27.72 9.47 14.27
C ASP A 312 -27.18 10.83 14.73
N HIS A 313 -27.97 11.89 14.61
CA HIS A 313 -27.58 13.24 15.00
C HIS A 313 -27.97 13.55 16.45
N LEU A 314 -27.05 14.18 17.16
CA LEU A 314 -27.32 14.82 18.44
C LEU A 314 -28.06 16.15 18.27
N ASP A 315 -28.89 16.49 19.24
CA ASP A 315 -29.67 17.72 19.30
C ASP A 315 -28.86 18.83 19.97
N LEU A 316 -28.22 19.68 19.15
CA LEU A 316 -27.37 20.77 19.63
C LEU A 316 -28.14 21.95 20.23
N ALA A 317 -29.47 22.00 20.08
CA ALA A 317 -30.30 22.99 20.78
C ALA A 317 -30.34 22.72 22.30
N LYS A 318 -29.99 21.50 22.73
CA LYS A 318 -29.91 21.09 24.13
C LYS A 318 -28.49 21.27 24.67
N PRO A 319 -28.26 22.15 25.67
CA PRO A 319 -26.96 22.29 26.31
C PRO A 319 -26.42 20.97 26.89
N GLU A 320 -27.31 20.08 27.31
CA GLU A 320 -27.01 18.75 27.86
C GLU A 320 -26.26 17.87 26.87
N THR A 321 -26.49 18.05 25.56
CA THR A 321 -25.79 17.34 24.49
C THR A 321 -24.29 17.65 24.50
N THR A 322 -23.95 18.95 24.50
CA THR A 322 -22.55 19.38 24.57
C THR A 322 -21.91 18.97 25.89
N ALA A 323 -22.67 19.06 27.00
CA ALA A 323 -22.19 18.63 28.31
C ALA A 323 -21.93 17.11 28.36
N PHE A 324 -22.75 16.30 27.71
CA PHE A 324 -22.56 14.85 27.61
C PHE A 324 -21.30 14.51 26.80
N MET A 325 -21.10 15.13 25.63
CA MET A 325 -19.90 14.86 24.84
C MET A 325 -18.61 15.29 25.56
N LYS A 326 -18.64 16.37 26.34
CA LYS A 326 -17.51 16.71 27.24
C LYS A 326 -17.22 15.59 28.24
N LYS A 327 -18.24 15.02 28.88
CA LYS A 327 -18.06 13.87 29.79
C LYS A 327 -17.47 12.63 29.09
N VAL A 328 -17.83 12.38 27.83
CA VAL A 328 -17.22 11.31 27.03
C VAL A 328 -15.71 11.55 26.89
N PHE A 329 -15.29 12.78 26.56
CA PHE A 329 -13.87 13.11 26.49
C PHE A 329 -13.17 13.12 27.86
N ASP A 330 -13.83 13.56 28.94
CA ASP A 330 -13.29 13.47 30.31
C ASP A 330 -12.96 12.01 30.69
N GLU A 331 -13.76 11.04 30.23
CA GLU A 331 -13.51 9.62 30.47
C GLU A 331 -12.32 9.07 29.66
N PHE A 332 -12.30 9.35 28.36
CA PHE A 332 -11.41 8.64 27.44
C PHE A 332 -10.14 9.42 27.07
N ALA A 333 -10.12 10.76 27.12
CA ALA A 333 -8.90 11.53 26.85
C ALA A 333 -7.70 11.15 27.74
N PRO A 334 -7.87 10.77 29.04
CA PRO A 334 -6.79 10.25 29.87
C PRO A 334 -6.20 8.90 29.44
N TRP A 335 -6.82 8.20 28.48
CA TRP A 335 -6.28 6.98 27.89
C TRP A 335 -5.26 7.30 26.79
N PHE A 336 -5.44 8.44 26.14
CA PHE A 336 -4.74 8.80 24.92
C PHE A 336 -3.42 9.49 25.24
N ARG A 337 -2.30 8.93 24.77
CA ARG A 337 -0.98 9.58 24.90
C ARG A 337 -0.72 10.60 23.80
N SER A 338 -1.43 10.47 22.67
CA SER A 338 -1.38 11.45 21.59
C SER A 338 -1.62 12.87 22.09
N PRO A 339 -0.86 13.88 21.61
CA PRO A 339 -1.12 15.28 21.92
C PRO A 339 -2.39 15.79 21.22
N GLU A 340 -2.97 15.01 20.30
CA GLU A 340 -4.09 15.41 19.46
C GLU A 340 -5.24 14.40 19.54
N ILE A 341 -6.46 14.92 19.47
CA ILE A 341 -7.71 14.15 19.43
C ILE A 341 -8.59 14.73 18.32
N HIS A 342 -9.16 13.85 17.50
CA HIS A 342 -10.17 14.22 16.52
C HIS A 342 -11.56 14.12 17.17
N TYR A 343 -12.37 15.18 17.08
CA TYR A 343 -13.74 15.17 17.62
C TYR A 343 -14.82 15.11 16.52
N GLY A 344 -14.39 14.81 15.28
CA GLY A 344 -15.26 14.59 14.14
C GLY A 344 -15.84 15.89 13.59
N ALA A 345 -17.15 16.07 13.78
CA ALA A 345 -17.93 17.26 13.40
C ALA A 345 -18.19 17.43 11.90
N ASP A 346 -18.17 16.32 11.16
CA ASP A 346 -18.68 16.21 9.80
C ASP A 346 -20.19 16.02 9.73
N GLU A 347 -20.70 16.18 8.52
CA GLU A 347 -22.05 15.84 8.04
C GLU A 347 -23.27 16.32 8.86
N TYR A 348 -23.07 17.23 9.82
CA TYR A 348 -24.16 17.81 10.58
C TYR A 348 -25.00 18.76 9.73
N THR A 349 -26.32 18.58 9.75
CA THR A 349 -27.25 19.34 8.89
C THR A 349 -28.14 20.35 9.65
N GLY A 350 -27.85 20.58 10.93
CA GLY A 350 -28.60 21.54 11.76
C GLY A 350 -28.17 23.00 11.60
N PRO A 351 -28.71 23.92 12.43
CA PRO A 351 -28.41 25.35 12.34
C PRO A 351 -26.93 25.69 12.58
N GLU A 352 -26.37 26.59 11.75
CA GLU A 352 -24.98 27.07 11.84
C GLU A 352 -24.59 27.50 13.26
N GLU A 353 -25.40 28.34 13.91
CA GLU A 353 -25.06 28.91 15.21
C GLU A 353 -24.85 27.83 16.28
N GLN A 354 -25.68 26.78 16.24
CA GLN A 354 -25.59 25.66 17.16
C GLN A 354 -24.34 24.82 16.88
N TYR A 355 -24.07 24.55 15.59
CA TYR A 355 -22.85 23.85 15.18
C TYR A 355 -21.60 24.62 15.58
N ARG A 356 -21.53 25.93 15.31
CA ARG A 356 -20.40 26.79 15.72
C ARG A 356 -20.20 26.78 17.24
N GLY A 357 -21.30 26.87 17.99
CA GLY A 357 -21.29 26.76 19.45
C GLY A 357 -20.68 25.45 19.93
N TYR A 358 -21.13 24.32 19.37
CA TYR A 358 -20.60 22.99 19.68
C TYR A 358 -19.14 22.84 19.27
N PHE A 359 -18.79 23.17 18.02
CA PHE A 359 -17.44 23.10 17.46
C PHE A 359 -16.42 23.81 18.36
N ASN A 360 -16.70 25.06 18.72
CA ASN A 360 -15.83 25.83 19.61
C ASN A 360 -15.79 25.27 21.03
N ALA A 361 -16.93 24.84 21.58
CA ALA A 361 -17.01 24.33 22.93
C ALA A 361 -16.23 23.02 23.12
N MET A 362 -16.22 22.15 22.10
CA MET A 362 -15.44 20.91 22.09
C MET A 362 -13.95 21.21 21.93
N ALA A 363 -13.56 22.06 20.98
CA ALA A 363 -12.18 22.48 20.81
C ALA A 363 -11.59 23.09 22.09
N ALA A 364 -12.32 24.01 22.73
CA ALA A 364 -11.92 24.61 24.00
C ALA A 364 -11.76 23.56 25.11
N HIS A 365 -12.69 22.60 25.20
CA HIS A 365 -12.64 21.56 26.23
C HIS A 365 -11.45 20.60 26.04
N LEU A 366 -11.18 20.15 24.81
CA LEU A 366 -10.00 19.32 24.53
C LEU A 366 -8.70 20.02 24.95
N ARG A 367 -8.59 21.34 24.76
CA ARG A 367 -7.42 22.10 25.25
C ARG A 367 -7.32 22.12 26.78
N THR A 368 -8.45 22.12 27.51
CA THR A 368 -8.42 21.98 28.98
C THR A 368 -7.90 20.61 29.43
N LEU A 369 -8.01 19.60 28.57
CA LEU A 369 -7.46 18.25 28.79
C LEU A 369 -6.02 18.12 28.27
N GLY A 370 -5.39 19.22 27.83
CA GLY A 370 -4.03 19.25 27.30
C GLY A 370 -3.92 18.66 25.88
N LYS A 371 -5.01 18.66 25.11
CA LYS A 371 -5.09 18.08 23.77
C LYS A 371 -5.34 19.16 22.72
N HIS A 372 -4.64 19.06 21.60
CA HIS A 372 -4.89 19.91 20.44
C HIS A 372 -6.02 19.31 19.59
N PRO A 373 -7.08 20.08 19.29
CA PRO A 373 -8.26 19.56 18.61
C PRO A 373 -8.05 19.39 17.09
N ARG A 374 -8.55 18.27 16.55
CA ARG A 374 -8.73 18.03 15.12
C ARG A 374 -10.21 17.84 14.78
N ALA A 375 -10.62 18.25 13.59
CA ALA A 375 -11.98 18.08 13.10
C ALA A 375 -12.01 17.88 11.58
N TRP A 376 -13.07 17.26 11.08
CA TRP A 376 -13.36 17.22 9.66
C TRP A 376 -13.76 18.61 9.18
N GLY A 377 -13.30 18.96 7.97
CA GLY A 377 -13.67 20.21 7.34
C GLY A 377 -15.10 20.18 6.83
N SER A 378 -16.00 20.90 7.51
CA SER A 378 -17.42 21.02 7.11
C SER A 378 -17.90 22.45 6.94
N LEU A 379 -17.00 23.42 7.13
CA LEU A 379 -17.43 24.78 7.33
C LEU A 379 -18.10 25.40 6.12
N THR A 380 -17.80 25.06 4.85
CA THR A 380 -18.50 25.66 3.69
C THR A 380 -20.00 25.36 3.69
N GLU A 381 -20.39 24.13 4.04
CA GLU A 381 -21.81 23.73 4.13
C GLU A 381 -22.47 24.34 5.38
N MET A 382 -21.72 24.60 6.44
CA MET A 382 -22.24 25.22 7.66
C MET A 382 -22.29 26.75 7.57
N ALA A 383 -21.30 27.38 6.96
CA ALA A 383 -21.05 28.82 6.95
C ALA A 383 -20.17 29.25 5.74
N PRO A 384 -20.40 30.44 5.16
CA PRO A 384 -19.46 30.98 4.18
C PRO A 384 -18.03 31.12 4.73
N SER A 385 -17.01 30.90 3.90
CA SER A 385 -15.61 31.20 4.25
C SER A 385 -15.46 32.65 4.70
N GLY A 386 -14.60 32.89 5.69
CA GLY A 386 -14.41 34.18 6.35
C GLY A 386 -15.40 34.49 7.48
N THR A 387 -16.39 33.62 7.73
CA THR A 387 -17.34 33.80 8.84
C THR A 387 -16.61 33.89 10.18
N SER A 388 -16.87 34.98 10.92
CA SER A 388 -16.26 35.21 12.23
C SER A 388 -16.82 34.29 13.33
N GLY A 389 -16.08 34.13 14.42
CA GLY A 389 -16.53 33.43 15.62
C GLY A 389 -16.25 31.93 15.65
N TYR A 390 -15.66 31.34 14.61
CA TYR A 390 -15.11 29.98 14.68
C TYR A 390 -13.71 30.01 15.31
N ASP A 391 -13.43 29.01 16.14
CA ASP A 391 -12.09 28.75 16.66
C ASP A 391 -11.15 28.34 15.52
N ARG A 392 -10.06 29.08 15.34
CA ARG A 392 -9.08 28.88 14.25
C ARG A 392 -7.88 28.03 14.67
N ASP A 393 -7.75 27.71 15.96
CA ASP A 393 -6.71 26.84 16.48
C ASP A 393 -7.16 25.36 16.49
N VAL A 394 -7.78 24.93 15.40
CA VAL A 394 -8.22 23.54 15.16
C VAL A 394 -7.52 23.05 13.91
N THR A 395 -7.05 21.81 13.88
CA THR A 395 -6.54 21.22 12.63
C THR A 395 -7.67 20.61 11.84
N ILE A 396 -7.79 21.02 10.58
CA ILE A 396 -8.88 20.63 9.71
C ILE A 396 -8.45 19.52 8.75
N HIS A 397 -9.18 18.41 8.73
CA HIS A 397 -9.06 17.41 7.68
C HIS A 397 -9.92 17.84 6.49
N SER A 398 -9.27 18.34 5.42
CA SER A 398 -9.95 18.76 4.20
C SER A 398 -10.24 17.51 3.37
N TRP A 399 -11.41 16.93 3.62
CA TRP A 399 -11.81 15.63 3.09
C TRP A 399 -12.71 15.75 1.85
N ASN A 400 -13.59 16.75 1.80
CA ASN A 400 -14.43 16.99 0.63
C ASN A 400 -14.41 18.47 0.26
N ASN A 401 -14.17 18.75 -1.02
CA ASN A 401 -14.01 20.12 -1.53
C ASN A 401 -15.31 20.96 -1.42
N GLY A 402 -16.47 20.31 -1.45
CA GLY A 402 -17.78 20.94 -1.24
C GLY A 402 -18.01 21.28 0.23
N TRP A 403 -17.70 20.33 1.13
CA TRP A 403 -17.85 20.51 2.58
C TRP A 403 -16.90 21.55 3.17
N TYR A 404 -15.60 21.44 2.91
CA TYR A 404 -14.62 22.48 3.22
C TYR A 404 -13.30 22.25 2.48
N GLY A 405 -13.21 22.84 1.29
CA GLY A 405 -12.02 22.75 0.45
C GLY A 405 -10.78 23.41 1.05
N PRO A 406 -9.59 22.98 0.63
CA PRO A 406 -8.32 23.40 1.20
C PRO A 406 -8.07 24.90 1.06
N LYS A 407 -8.48 25.52 -0.05
CA LYS A 407 -8.30 26.97 -0.27
C LYS A 407 -9.10 27.82 0.70
N ALA A 408 -10.35 27.42 0.98
CA ALA A 408 -11.20 28.09 1.95
C ALA A 408 -10.64 27.92 3.37
N ALA A 409 -10.25 26.69 3.72
CA ALA A 409 -9.68 26.38 5.02
C ALA A 409 -8.38 27.15 5.30
N THR A 410 -7.45 27.20 4.35
CA THR A 410 -6.19 27.94 4.53
C THR A 410 -6.39 29.46 4.51
N ALA A 411 -7.32 29.98 3.70
CA ALA A 411 -7.69 31.40 3.72
C ALA A 411 -8.29 31.84 5.06
N ASP A 412 -9.06 30.97 5.70
CA ASP A 412 -9.63 31.18 7.04
C ASP A 412 -8.60 31.01 8.17
N GLY A 413 -7.37 30.59 7.82
CA GLY A 413 -6.23 30.52 8.73
C GLY A 413 -5.97 29.16 9.37
N TYR A 414 -6.72 28.12 9.00
CA TYR A 414 -6.53 26.77 9.53
C TYR A 414 -5.25 26.12 9.03
N GLU A 415 -4.63 25.30 9.88
CA GLU A 415 -3.74 24.25 9.40
C GLU A 415 -4.58 23.05 8.95
N ILE A 416 -4.18 22.41 7.85
CA ILE A 416 -4.97 21.37 7.21
C ILE A 416 -4.20 20.08 6.99
N VAL A 417 -4.95 18.99 6.88
CA VAL A 417 -4.50 17.68 6.38
C VAL A 417 -5.27 17.36 5.11
N ASN A 418 -4.58 17.02 4.02
CA ASN A 418 -5.23 16.52 2.82
C ASN A 418 -5.75 15.10 3.07
N THR A 419 -7.07 14.95 3.15
CA THR A 419 -7.73 13.64 3.28
C THR A 419 -8.79 13.49 2.20
N ASN A 420 -8.52 14.03 1.00
CA ASN A 420 -9.57 14.20 -0.01
C ASN A 420 -10.21 12.88 -0.46
N ASP A 421 -11.54 12.83 -0.41
CA ASP A 421 -12.41 11.71 -0.73
C ASP A 421 -12.20 11.17 -2.15
N GLY A 422 -12.18 12.05 -3.14
CA GLY A 422 -12.02 11.70 -4.55
C GLY A 422 -10.66 11.10 -4.92
N LEU A 423 -9.66 11.18 -4.04
CA LEU A 423 -8.29 10.69 -4.31
C LEU A 423 -7.77 9.67 -3.28
N LEU A 424 -8.25 9.74 -2.04
CA LEU A 424 -7.60 9.09 -0.88
C LEU A 424 -8.58 8.24 -0.03
N TYR A 425 -9.86 8.15 -0.40
CA TYR A 425 -10.80 7.25 0.27
C TYR A 425 -10.86 5.87 -0.40
N VAL A 426 -10.92 4.84 0.44
CA VAL A 426 -11.28 3.47 0.07
C VAL A 426 -12.53 3.09 0.84
N VAL A 427 -13.59 2.72 0.13
CA VAL A 427 -14.78 2.08 0.72
C VAL A 427 -14.83 0.64 0.24
N PRO A 428 -14.42 -0.34 1.08
CA PRO A 428 -14.23 -1.72 0.65
C PRO A 428 -15.46 -2.30 -0.06
N PHE A 429 -15.27 -2.66 -1.33
CA PHE A 429 -16.25 -3.37 -2.17
C PHE A 429 -17.56 -2.61 -2.44
N ALA A 430 -17.59 -1.29 -2.23
CA ALA A 430 -18.69 -0.44 -2.67
C ALA A 430 -18.68 -0.19 -4.19
N THR A 431 -19.56 0.67 -4.66
CA THR A 431 -19.59 1.14 -6.07
C THR A 431 -18.97 2.52 -6.24
N TYR A 432 -18.39 3.07 -5.18
CA TYR A 432 -17.85 4.42 -5.08
C TYR A 432 -16.57 4.41 -4.23
N TYR A 433 -15.80 5.50 -4.28
CA TYR A 433 -14.56 5.69 -3.51
C TYR A 433 -13.60 4.49 -3.54
N HIS A 434 -12.99 4.24 -4.70
CA HIS A 434 -11.91 3.26 -4.88
C HIS A 434 -12.16 1.90 -4.20
N PRO A 435 -13.25 1.20 -4.57
CA PRO A 435 -13.71 0.04 -3.82
C PRO A 435 -12.78 -1.18 -3.87
N LEU A 436 -11.82 -1.16 -4.81
CA LEU A 436 -10.79 -2.17 -4.99
C LEU A 436 -9.38 -1.65 -4.64
N GLY A 437 -9.29 -0.54 -3.90
CA GLY A 437 -8.04 0.13 -3.55
C GLY A 437 -7.76 1.36 -4.40
N LEU A 438 -6.91 2.25 -3.90
CA LEU A 438 -6.58 3.53 -4.56
C LEU A 438 -5.82 3.31 -5.88
N ASP A 439 -5.93 4.29 -6.79
CA ASP A 439 -5.19 4.33 -8.05
C ASP A 439 -3.68 4.55 -7.80
N GLY A 440 -2.96 3.45 -7.57
CA GLY A 440 -1.54 3.45 -7.28
C GLY A 440 -0.67 4.07 -8.39
N PRO A 441 -0.87 3.74 -9.69
CA PRO A 441 -0.16 4.39 -10.79
C PRO A 441 -0.30 5.92 -10.77
N TYR A 442 -1.53 6.44 -10.69
CA TYR A 442 -1.77 7.88 -10.62
C TYR A 442 -1.12 8.51 -9.39
N LEU A 443 -1.30 7.90 -8.22
CA LEU A 443 -0.74 8.41 -6.97
C LEU A 443 0.80 8.48 -7.01
N TYR A 444 1.43 7.47 -7.59
CA TYR A 444 2.88 7.41 -7.70
C TYR A 444 3.41 8.42 -8.72
N GLU A 445 2.83 8.47 -9.91
CA GLU A 445 3.38 9.20 -11.05
C GLU A 445 3.00 10.68 -11.08
N SER A 446 1.79 11.03 -10.63
CA SER A 446 1.19 12.34 -10.88
C SER A 446 0.74 13.09 -9.62
N TRP A 447 0.35 12.38 -8.56
CA TRP A 447 -0.15 13.03 -7.36
C TRP A 447 0.97 13.57 -6.45
N ALA A 448 0.64 14.53 -5.60
CA ALA A 448 1.46 14.98 -4.47
C ALA A 448 0.53 15.51 -3.36
N PRO A 449 0.97 15.61 -2.09
CA PRO A 449 0.08 15.99 -0.98
C PRO A 449 -0.64 17.34 -1.12
N HIS A 450 -0.10 18.29 -1.90
CA HIS A 450 -0.73 19.59 -2.17
C HIS A 450 -1.78 19.55 -3.30
N VAL A 451 -1.93 18.42 -3.99
CA VAL A 451 -2.83 18.24 -5.13
C VAL A 451 -4.21 17.81 -4.63
N PHE A 452 -5.21 18.58 -5.02
CA PHE A 452 -6.64 18.34 -4.78
C PHE A 452 -7.41 18.42 -6.12
N PRO A 453 -8.52 17.68 -6.26
CA PRO A 453 -9.33 17.72 -7.48
C PRO A 453 -9.86 19.12 -7.82
N GLY A 454 -10.13 19.35 -9.11
CA GLY A 454 -10.62 20.63 -9.59
C GLY A 454 -9.57 21.73 -9.47
N ASP A 455 -10.01 22.94 -9.12
CA ASP A 455 -9.13 24.10 -8.93
C ASP A 455 -8.62 24.23 -7.49
N GLN A 456 -8.75 23.21 -6.64
CA GLN A 456 -8.51 23.32 -5.20
C GLN A 456 -7.06 23.08 -4.76
N SER A 457 -6.16 22.69 -5.67
CA SER A 457 -4.76 22.44 -5.32
C SER A 457 -4.10 23.67 -4.67
N LEU A 458 -3.25 23.41 -3.67
CA LEU A 458 -2.44 24.42 -2.98
C LEU A 458 -1.07 24.56 -3.64
N GLN A 459 -0.29 25.56 -3.22
CA GLN A 459 1.11 25.65 -3.63
C GLN A 459 1.91 24.48 -3.02
N PRO A 460 2.90 23.92 -3.73
CA PRO A 460 3.81 22.94 -3.14
C PRO A 460 4.44 23.48 -1.86
N HIS A 461 4.48 22.66 -0.80
CA HIS A 461 4.99 23.03 0.52
C HIS A 461 4.28 24.23 1.20
N ASP A 462 2.99 24.43 0.93
CA ASP A 462 2.17 25.40 1.68
C ASP A 462 2.33 25.20 3.20
N PRO A 463 2.66 26.26 3.98
CA PRO A 463 2.96 26.13 5.41
C PRO A 463 1.75 25.68 6.24
N LYS A 464 0.52 25.87 5.75
CA LYS A 464 -0.69 25.41 6.42
C LYS A 464 -0.98 23.93 6.15
N LEU A 465 -0.39 23.34 5.10
CA LEU A 465 -0.57 21.93 4.77
C LEU A 465 0.38 21.05 5.60
N ARG A 466 -0.16 20.30 6.56
CA ARG A 466 0.63 19.39 7.40
C ARG A 466 1.16 18.18 6.64
N GLY A 467 0.40 17.73 5.65
CA GLY A 467 0.64 16.51 4.88
C GLY A 467 -0.68 15.92 4.40
N ALA A 468 -0.71 14.59 4.24
CA ALA A 468 -1.89 13.88 3.74
C ALA A 468 -2.18 12.61 4.55
N MET A 469 -3.40 12.10 4.37
CA MET A 469 -3.90 10.90 5.03
C MET A 469 -4.85 10.17 4.08
N SER A 470 -4.64 8.87 3.85
CA SER A 470 -5.68 8.04 3.22
C SER A 470 -6.62 7.49 4.27
N ALA A 471 -7.87 7.25 3.89
CA ALA A 471 -8.91 6.78 4.80
C ALA A 471 -9.59 5.53 4.26
N VAL A 472 -9.83 4.56 5.14
CA VAL A 472 -10.73 3.43 4.88
C VAL A 472 -12.00 3.65 5.67
N TRP A 473 -13.13 3.69 4.96
CA TRP A 473 -14.47 3.79 5.53
C TRP A 473 -15.24 2.49 5.29
N ASN A 474 -15.76 1.88 6.35
CA ASN A 474 -16.41 0.56 6.30
C ASN A 474 -17.93 0.69 6.18
N ASP A 475 -18.39 1.52 5.23
CA ASP A 475 -19.79 1.93 5.01
C ASP A 475 -20.77 0.76 4.89
N LEU A 476 -20.33 -0.32 4.24
CA LEU A 476 -21.14 -1.52 4.01
C LEU A 476 -21.20 -2.41 5.27
N VAL A 477 -21.85 -1.93 6.33
CA VAL A 477 -21.95 -2.60 7.64
C VAL A 477 -22.51 -4.02 7.58
N HIS A 478 -23.38 -4.31 6.60
CA HIS A 478 -23.99 -5.64 6.40
C HIS A 478 -23.22 -6.55 5.45
N ALA A 479 -22.19 -6.03 4.76
CA ALA A 479 -21.36 -6.85 3.88
C ALA A 479 -20.38 -7.72 4.67
N THR A 480 -20.04 -8.89 4.11
CA THR A 480 -19.10 -9.82 4.75
C THR A 480 -17.73 -9.72 4.09
N TYR A 481 -16.78 -9.12 4.79
CA TYR A 481 -15.36 -9.15 4.45
C TYR A 481 -14.51 -9.11 5.74
N THR A 482 -13.25 -9.53 5.63
CA THR A 482 -12.34 -9.68 6.78
C THR A 482 -11.44 -8.46 6.92
N GLN A 483 -10.83 -8.28 8.10
CA GLN A 483 -9.77 -7.29 8.30
C GLN A 483 -8.59 -7.47 7.31
N GLN A 484 -8.34 -8.72 6.89
CA GLN A 484 -7.31 -9.04 5.90
C GLN A 484 -7.70 -8.56 4.49
N ALA A 485 -8.99 -8.68 4.14
CA ALA A 485 -9.50 -8.15 2.88
C ALA A 485 -9.35 -6.62 2.83
N VAL A 486 -9.64 -5.93 3.94
CA VAL A 486 -9.41 -4.48 4.07
C VAL A 486 -7.94 -4.12 3.91
N HIS A 487 -7.03 -4.85 4.57
CA HIS A 487 -5.60 -4.63 4.43
C HIS A 487 -5.12 -4.78 2.98
N GLY A 488 -5.60 -5.80 2.26
CA GLY A 488 -5.23 -6.04 0.86
C GLY A 488 -5.58 -4.89 -0.09
N LEU A 489 -6.59 -4.07 0.23
CA LEU A 489 -6.97 -2.89 -0.56
C LEU A 489 -5.98 -1.71 -0.41
N VAL A 490 -5.25 -1.65 0.70
CA VAL A 490 -4.34 -0.52 1.02
C VAL A 490 -2.86 -0.92 0.97
N GLU A 491 -2.54 -2.21 1.01
CA GLU A 491 -1.18 -2.73 1.06
C GLU A 491 -0.26 -2.14 -0.03
N LYS A 492 -0.75 -2.06 -1.27
CA LYS A 492 0.00 -1.53 -2.42
C LYS A 492 0.28 -0.02 -2.30
N THR A 493 -0.65 0.72 -1.70
CA THR A 493 -0.61 2.19 -1.71
C THR A 493 0.05 2.76 -0.47
N PHE A 494 0.25 1.96 0.60
CA PHE A 494 1.03 2.34 1.78
C PHE A 494 2.44 2.79 1.43
N GLY A 495 3.18 1.97 0.68
CA GLY A 495 4.51 2.32 0.20
C GLY A 495 4.50 3.54 -0.71
N THR A 496 3.50 3.63 -1.61
CA THR A 496 3.31 4.77 -2.51
C THR A 496 3.11 6.06 -1.72
N LEU A 497 2.12 6.12 -0.85
CA LEU A 497 1.80 7.28 -0.02
C LEU A 497 2.99 7.68 0.86
N ALA A 498 3.68 6.71 1.46
CA ALA A 498 4.93 6.97 2.18
C ALA A 498 5.99 7.63 1.29
N GLN A 499 6.21 7.11 0.08
CA GLN A 499 7.13 7.68 -0.89
C GLN A 499 6.75 9.13 -1.25
N LYS A 500 5.46 9.41 -1.45
CA LYS A 500 4.97 10.74 -1.86
C LYS A 500 5.00 11.79 -0.75
N MET A 501 4.88 11.39 0.51
CA MET A 501 4.91 12.32 1.65
C MET A 501 6.29 12.48 2.30
N TRP A 502 7.22 11.57 1.99
CA TRP A 502 8.60 11.65 2.44
C TRP A 502 9.51 12.27 1.38
N SER A 503 9.40 11.75 0.15
CA SER A 503 10.07 12.09 -1.11
C SER A 503 11.52 12.62 -1.02
N GLY A 504 12.48 11.70 -0.86
CA GLY A 504 13.80 11.89 -1.46
C GLY A 504 13.75 11.69 -2.96
N SER A 505 14.10 12.72 -3.75
CA SER A 505 13.91 12.82 -5.21
C SER A 505 13.87 11.45 -5.92
N GLY A 506 12.73 11.16 -6.57
CA GLY A 506 12.46 9.86 -7.20
C GLY A 506 13.57 9.48 -8.19
N ALA A 507 14.42 8.55 -7.78
CA ALA A 507 15.39 7.95 -8.69
C ALA A 507 14.64 6.95 -9.58
N GLY A 508 14.02 7.44 -10.65
CA GLY A 508 13.84 6.72 -11.92
C GLY A 508 13.09 5.38 -11.96
N LEU A 509 12.51 4.88 -10.87
CA LEU A 509 11.69 3.66 -10.90
C LEU A 509 10.32 3.96 -11.49
N SER A 510 9.92 3.18 -12.49
CA SER A 510 8.53 3.11 -12.93
C SER A 510 7.63 2.60 -11.80
N TYR A 511 6.33 2.89 -11.83
CA TYR A 511 5.40 2.36 -10.81
C TYR A 511 5.43 0.82 -10.72
N ARG A 512 5.62 0.15 -11.86
CA ARG A 512 5.80 -1.31 -11.93
C ARG A 512 7.02 -1.76 -11.14
N ASP A 513 8.17 -1.13 -11.37
CA ASP A 513 9.42 -1.52 -10.72
C ASP A 513 9.39 -1.14 -9.23
N PHE A 514 8.76 -0.01 -8.88
CA PHE A 514 8.49 0.37 -7.50
C PHE A 514 7.64 -0.67 -6.77
N THR A 515 6.55 -1.14 -7.38
CA THR A 515 5.67 -2.17 -6.79
C THR A 515 6.41 -3.50 -6.65
N ALA A 516 7.29 -3.85 -7.58
CA ALA A 516 8.16 -5.03 -7.45
C ALA A 516 9.12 -4.91 -6.25
N GLU A 517 9.68 -3.71 -6.01
CA GLU A 517 10.51 -3.41 -4.85
C GLU A 517 9.72 -3.34 -3.54
N LEU A 518 8.45 -2.97 -3.60
CA LEU A 518 7.52 -3.00 -2.47
C LEU A 518 7.25 -4.44 -2.02
N ARG A 519 6.96 -5.36 -2.95
CA ARG A 519 6.74 -6.80 -2.65
C ARG A 519 7.87 -7.41 -1.82
N ARG A 520 9.12 -7.07 -2.14
CA ARG A 520 10.31 -7.59 -1.45
C ARG A 520 10.40 -7.17 0.02
N GLY A 521 9.65 -6.15 0.44
CA GLY A 521 9.70 -5.60 1.79
C GLY A 521 8.34 -5.22 2.33
N ILE A 522 7.25 -5.81 1.86
CA ILE A 522 5.91 -5.29 2.13
C ILE A 522 5.50 -5.41 3.61
N ALA A 523 5.88 -6.49 4.28
CA ALA A 523 5.51 -6.75 5.68
C ALA A 523 6.38 -6.02 6.72
N GLY A 524 7.68 -5.86 6.44
CA GLY A 524 8.65 -5.54 7.48
C GLY A 524 8.72 -6.62 8.59
N PRO A 525 9.52 -6.40 9.67
CA PRO A 525 9.62 -7.33 10.80
C PRO A 525 8.49 -7.17 11.83
N GLY A 526 8.19 -8.24 12.56
CA GLY A 526 7.37 -8.23 13.77
C GLY A 526 5.86 -8.36 13.57
N LEU A 527 5.39 -8.62 12.35
CA LEU A 527 3.97 -8.85 12.06
C LEU A 527 3.53 -10.25 12.52
N THR A 528 2.29 -10.37 13.01
CA THR A 528 1.78 -11.61 13.62
C THR A 528 0.39 -12.04 13.13
N THR A 529 -0.37 -11.12 12.58
CA THR A 529 -1.77 -11.23 12.16
C THR A 529 -1.99 -10.70 10.75
N LEU A 530 -1.27 -9.63 10.36
CA LEU A 530 -1.25 -9.15 8.99
C LEU A 530 -0.37 -10.06 8.13
N THR A 531 -0.97 -10.63 7.09
CA THR A 531 -0.25 -11.39 6.06
C THR A 531 -0.20 -10.59 4.77
N PRO A 532 0.95 -10.55 4.06
CA PRO A 532 0.99 -9.91 2.76
C PRO A 532 0.04 -10.54 1.75
N THR A 533 -0.57 -9.71 0.90
CA THR A 533 -1.47 -10.18 -0.17
C THR A 533 -0.92 -9.90 -1.57
N LEU A 534 0.19 -9.16 -1.66
CA LEU A 534 0.75 -8.70 -2.91
C LEU A 534 1.61 -9.77 -3.61
N ALA A 535 1.03 -10.45 -4.59
CA ALA A 535 1.73 -11.35 -5.51
C ALA A 535 2.10 -10.69 -6.86
N GLU A 536 2.98 -11.33 -7.61
CA GLU A 536 3.05 -11.15 -9.06
C GLU A 536 1.81 -11.78 -9.73
N PRO A 537 1.22 -11.21 -10.80
CA PRO A 537 -0.04 -11.70 -11.37
C PRO A 537 -0.03 -13.17 -11.83
N ASP A 538 1.14 -13.71 -12.20
CA ASP A 538 1.33 -15.10 -12.59
C ASP A 538 1.83 -16.01 -11.45
N GLN A 539 2.05 -15.46 -10.24
CA GLN A 539 2.42 -16.25 -9.07
C GLN A 539 1.18 -16.98 -8.52
N ILE A 540 1.21 -18.30 -8.59
CA ILE A 540 0.12 -19.19 -8.18
C ILE A 540 0.38 -19.90 -6.85
N SER A 541 1.50 -19.61 -6.19
CA SER A 541 1.85 -20.19 -4.89
C SER A 541 1.62 -19.28 -3.69
N LEU A 542 1.19 -18.02 -3.86
CA LEU A 542 0.88 -17.16 -2.71
C LEU A 542 -0.26 -17.79 -1.88
N ASP A 543 -0.05 -17.92 -0.58
CA ASP A 543 -0.93 -18.57 0.41
C ASP A 543 -1.27 -20.04 0.12
N ALA A 544 -0.59 -20.65 -0.85
CA ALA A 544 -0.78 -22.06 -1.14
C ALA A 544 -0.27 -22.93 0.04
N PRO A 545 -1.01 -23.98 0.42
CA PRO A 545 -0.56 -24.92 1.44
C PRO A 545 0.83 -25.48 1.10
N ALA A 546 1.70 -25.54 2.11
CA ALA A 546 3.04 -26.09 1.95
C ALA A 546 3.32 -27.17 2.99
N THR A 547 4.07 -28.20 2.58
CA THR A 547 4.53 -29.30 3.42
C THR A 547 6.02 -29.54 3.18
N ALA A 548 6.71 -30.21 4.09
CA ALA A 548 8.13 -30.48 3.96
C ALA A 548 8.49 -31.84 4.56
N SER A 549 9.64 -32.39 4.16
CA SER A 549 10.21 -33.62 4.74
C SER A 549 10.44 -33.51 6.25
N SER A 550 10.82 -32.31 6.70
CA SER A 550 11.04 -31.98 8.10
C SER A 550 11.05 -30.46 8.26
N THR A 551 11.03 -29.97 9.50
CA THR A 551 11.03 -28.54 9.81
C THR A 551 11.78 -28.27 11.11
N ALA A 552 12.64 -27.25 11.12
CA ALA A 552 13.31 -26.79 12.33
C ALA A 552 12.34 -26.01 13.24
N ALA A 553 12.53 -26.10 14.56
CA ALA A 553 11.73 -25.37 15.53
C ALA A 553 11.68 -23.87 15.23
N GLY A 554 10.50 -23.26 15.37
CA GLY A 554 10.26 -21.84 15.09
C GLY A 554 10.09 -21.49 13.60
N THR A 555 10.15 -22.46 12.70
CA THR A 555 9.90 -22.26 11.25
C THR A 555 8.73 -23.14 10.79
N ARG A 556 8.14 -22.84 9.63
CA ARG A 556 7.01 -23.60 9.08
C ARG A 556 7.13 -23.66 7.54
N PRO A 557 6.69 -24.74 6.88
CA PRO A 557 6.71 -24.81 5.41
C PRO A 557 5.92 -23.68 4.74
N VAL A 558 4.77 -23.30 5.30
CA VAL A 558 3.91 -22.22 4.77
C VAL A 558 4.59 -20.85 4.74
N TYR A 559 5.65 -20.65 5.53
CA TYR A 559 6.44 -19.42 5.49
C TYR A 559 7.22 -19.23 4.18
N ALA A 560 7.30 -20.25 3.32
CA ALA A 560 7.85 -20.07 1.97
C ALA A 560 6.81 -19.56 0.96
N THR A 561 5.51 -19.58 1.31
CA THR A 561 4.39 -19.25 0.42
C THR A 561 3.50 -18.12 0.96
N ASP A 562 3.76 -17.59 2.16
CA ASP A 562 2.93 -16.56 2.83
C ASP A 562 3.16 -15.12 2.35
N GLY A 563 4.02 -14.93 1.34
CA GLY A 563 4.37 -13.62 0.79
C GLY A 563 5.19 -12.73 1.74
N SER A 564 5.46 -13.17 2.97
CA SER A 564 6.26 -12.42 3.93
C SER A 564 7.73 -12.53 3.58
N PRO A 565 8.43 -11.40 3.41
CA PRO A 565 9.85 -11.46 3.11
C PRO A 565 10.68 -11.78 4.36
N VAL A 566 10.12 -11.83 5.57
CA VAL A 566 10.88 -12.00 6.84
C VAL A 566 10.60 -13.32 7.55
N THR A 567 9.66 -14.12 7.07
CA THR A 567 9.45 -15.50 7.54
C THR A 567 10.21 -16.46 6.63
N ARG A 568 10.54 -17.65 7.14
CA ARG A 568 11.22 -18.67 6.32
C ARG A 568 10.93 -20.08 6.79
N TRP A 569 11.01 -21.02 5.87
CA TRP A 569 11.13 -22.44 6.20
C TRP A 569 12.61 -22.81 6.38
N THR A 570 12.90 -23.66 7.36
CA THR A 570 14.23 -24.29 7.51
C THR A 570 14.08 -25.79 7.74
N SER A 571 14.84 -26.60 7.01
CA SER A 571 14.80 -28.06 7.12
C SER A 571 15.43 -28.57 8.41
N GLY A 572 15.21 -29.85 8.70
CA GLY A 572 16.06 -30.67 9.55
C GLY A 572 17.43 -30.93 8.92
N ARG A 573 18.20 -31.85 9.51
CA ARG A 573 19.58 -32.18 9.12
C ARG A 573 19.69 -33.38 8.18
N GLU A 574 18.58 -33.85 7.60
CA GLU A 574 18.54 -35.00 6.70
C GLU A 574 19.34 -34.78 5.40
N ARG A 575 19.62 -35.87 4.67
CA ARG A 575 20.45 -35.80 3.45
C ARG A 575 19.78 -35.07 2.29
N ALA A 576 18.51 -35.38 2.01
CA ALA A 576 17.75 -34.86 0.87
C ALA A 576 16.39 -34.29 1.32
N PRO A 577 16.37 -33.16 2.06
CA PRO A 577 15.14 -32.52 2.47
C PRO A 577 14.39 -31.97 1.25
N TRP A 578 13.07 -31.84 1.39
CA TRP A 578 12.22 -31.23 0.37
C TRP A 578 11.16 -30.33 0.99
N LEU A 579 10.73 -29.33 0.22
CA LEU A 579 9.62 -28.42 0.50
C LEU A 579 8.67 -28.47 -0.69
N ALA A 580 7.40 -28.80 -0.47
CA ALA A 580 6.38 -28.95 -1.50
C ALA A 580 5.23 -27.95 -1.27
N VAL A 581 4.74 -27.40 -2.37
CA VAL A 581 3.56 -26.53 -2.45
C VAL A 581 2.43 -27.31 -3.11
N ASP A 582 1.23 -27.26 -2.52
CA ASP A 582 -0.01 -27.74 -3.13
C ASP A 582 -0.77 -26.54 -3.73
N LEU A 583 -0.88 -26.51 -5.05
CA LEU A 583 -1.60 -25.46 -5.78
C LEU A 583 -3.13 -25.61 -5.70
N GLY A 584 -3.63 -26.61 -4.98
CA GLY A 584 -5.05 -26.92 -4.77
C GLY A 584 -5.73 -27.64 -5.95
N GLN A 585 -5.23 -27.41 -7.16
CA GLN A 585 -5.71 -28.03 -8.41
C GLN A 585 -4.59 -28.12 -9.45
N SER A 586 -4.67 -29.11 -10.33
CA SER A 586 -3.75 -29.24 -11.46
C SER A 586 -3.90 -28.08 -12.42
N ARG A 587 -2.80 -27.36 -12.66
CA ARG A 587 -2.74 -26.21 -13.56
C ARG A 587 -1.38 -26.15 -14.24
N PRO A 588 -1.21 -25.37 -15.33
CA PRO A 588 0.08 -25.23 -15.96
C PRO A 588 1.08 -24.54 -15.02
N VAL A 589 2.34 -24.95 -15.11
CA VAL A 589 3.48 -24.42 -14.36
C VAL A 589 4.66 -24.37 -15.32
N GLN A 590 5.42 -23.28 -15.30
CA GLN A 590 6.58 -23.12 -16.19
C GLN A 590 7.83 -22.61 -15.47
N ARG A 591 7.66 -21.97 -14.31
CA ARG A 591 8.74 -21.24 -13.66
C ARG A 591 8.62 -21.33 -12.15
N VAL A 592 9.77 -21.49 -11.50
CA VAL A 592 9.90 -21.40 -10.05
C VAL A 592 11.00 -20.40 -9.71
N ARG A 593 10.71 -19.50 -8.76
CA ARG A 593 11.72 -18.68 -8.10
C ARG A 593 11.88 -19.14 -6.66
N VAL A 594 13.12 -19.21 -6.20
CA VAL A 594 13.46 -19.54 -4.82
C VAL A 594 14.33 -18.43 -4.25
N GLU A 595 13.94 -17.88 -3.11
CA GLU A 595 14.82 -17.04 -2.31
C GLU A 595 15.46 -17.86 -1.21
N TRP A 596 16.75 -18.15 -1.39
CA TRP A 596 17.53 -18.94 -0.45
C TRP A 596 18.08 -18.11 0.70
N GLY A 597 17.96 -18.64 1.92
CA GLY A 597 18.64 -18.13 3.11
C GLY A 597 20.13 -18.51 3.16
N PRO A 598 20.82 -18.17 4.26
CA PRO A 598 22.25 -18.47 4.43
C PRO A 598 22.59 -19.95 4.23
N GLU A 599 21.75 -20.86 4.71
CA GLU A 599 21.85 -22.31 4.52
C GLU A 599 21.23 -22.72 3.17
N HIS A 600 21.82 -22.29 2.06
CA HIS A 600 21.27 -22.49 0.71
C HIS A 600 21.66 -23.83 0.08
N GLY A 601 20.85 -24.29 -0.88
CA GLY A 601 21.20 -25.40 -1.76
C GLY A 601 22.27 -25.00 -2.79
N THR A 602 23.34 -25.79 -2.88
CA THR A 602 24.37 -25.69 -3.94
C THR A 602 24.01 -26.57 -5.15
N ALA A 603 23.21 -27.62 -4.91
CA ALA A 603 22.53 -28.39 -5.95
C ALA A 603 21.13 -28.83 -5.48
N TYR A 604 20.13 -28.75 -6.35
CA TYR A 604 18.73 -29.07 -6.06
C TYR A 604 17.92 -29.29 -7.34
N ALA A 605 16.74 -29.87 -7.18
CA ALA A 605 15.79 -30.10 -8.26
C ALA A 605 14.44 -29.45 -7.97
N VAL A 606 13.78 -28.99 -9.04
CA VAL A 606 12.35 -28.70 -9.05
C VAL A 606 11.65 -29.93 -9.61
N GLU A 607 10.72 -30.46 -8.84
CA GLU A 607 9.94 -31.62 -9.19
C GLU A 607 8.46 -31.28 -9.12
N VAL A 608 7.65 -31.93 -9.96
CA VAL A 608 6.21 -31.73 -10.01
C VAL A 608 5.47 -33.05 -9.86
N SER A 609 4.23 -32.99 -9.42
CA SER A 609 3.36 -34.14 -9.20
C SER A 609 1.89 -33.76 -9.33
N ASP A 610 1.06 -34.70 -9.79
CA ASP A 610 -0.39 -34.54 -9.85
C ASP A 610 -1.09 -35.04 -8.56
N ASP A 611 -0.46 -35.97 -7.85
CA ASP A 611 -1.03 -36.67 -6.67
C ASP A 611 -0.24 -36.43 -5.37
N GLY A 612 0.90 -35.76 -5.43
CA GLY A 612 1.80 -35.52 -4.31
C GLY A 612 2.68 -36.73 -3.94
N VAL A 613 2.57 -37.84 -4.67
CA VAL A 613 3.26 -39.11 -4.38
C VAL A 613 4.23 -39.47 -5.50
N ALA A 614 3.79 -39.42 -6.76
CA ALA A 614 4.63 -39.68 -7.93
C ALA A 614 5.24 -38.37 -8.43
N TRP A 615 6.57 -38.25 -8.34
CA TRP A 615 7.30 -37.02 -8.65
C TRP A 615 8.15 -37.17 -9.90
N ARG A 616 8.15 -36.13 -10.75
CA ARG A 616 9.02 -36.03 -11.93
C ARG A 616 9.86 -34.75 -11.85
N THR A 617 11.16 -34.85 -12.13
CA THR A 617 12.04 -33.68 -12.20
C THR A 617 11.80 -32.90 -13.49
N VAL A 618 11.64 -31.58 -13.37
CA VAL A 618 11.40 -30.68 -14.52
C VAL A 618 12.51 -29.65 -14.70
N ALA A 619 13.25 -29.34 -13.63
CA ALA A 619 14.46 -28.51 -13.68
C ALA A 619 15.45 -28.91 -12.58
N GLU A 620 16.73 -28.63 -12.81
CA GLU A 620 17.80 -28.87 -11.85
C GLU A 620 18.79 -27.69 -11.82
N ARG A 621 19.41 -27.49 -10.65
CA ARG A 621 20.51 -26.55 -10.45
C ARG A 621 21.68 -27.29 -9.82
N THR A 622 22.90 -26.98 -10.25
CA THR A 622 24.16 -27.45 -9.68
C THR A 622 25.18 -26.31 -9.58
N GLY A 623 26.19 -26.47 -8.71
CA GLY A 623 27.33 -25.54 -8.62
C GLY A 623 27.01 -24.13 -8.11
N ARG A 624 25.87 -23.94 -7.43
CA ARG A 624 25.52 -22.63 -6.84
C ARG A 624 26.38 -22.38 -5.59
N ASP A 625 26.91 -21.17 -5.46
CA ASP A 625 27.89 -20.78 -4.43
C ASP A 625 27.46 -19.59 -3.57
N ARG A 626 26.22 -19.10 -3.74
CA ARG A 626 25.68 -17.94 -3.04
C ARG A 626 24.23 -18.15 -2.58
N ALA A 627 23.82 -17.43 -1.54
CA ALA A 627 22.41 -17.30 -1.12
C ALA A 627 21.64 -16.27 -1.99
N GLY A 628 20.37 -16.00 -1.66
CA GLY A 628 19.52 -15.04 -2.38
C GLY A 628 18.64 -15.70 -3.44
N TRP A 629 18.18 -14.92 -4.41
CA TRP A 629 17.28 -15.38 -5.47
C TRP A 629 17.96 -16.35 -6.44
N ASP A 630 17.23 -17.36 -6.89
CA ASP A 630 17.48 -18.14 -8.10
C ASP A 630 16.15 -18.38 -8.82
N GLU A 631 16.22 -18.51 -10.14
CA GLU A 631 15.07 -18.76 -11.00
C GLU A 631 15.34 -19.96 -11.90
N LEU A 632 14.36 -20.85 -12.01
CA LEU A 632 14.38 -22.00 -12.89
C LEU A 632 13.13 -21.98 -13.77
N GLY A 633 13.33 -21.78 -15.06
CA GLY A 633 12.32 -22.05 -16.08
C GLY A 633 12.42 -23.47 -16.60
N PHE A 634 11.30 -24.05 -17.00
CA PHE A 634 11.19 -25.38 -17.59
C PHE A 634 10.06 -25.41 -18.64
N PRO A 635 10.00 -26.42 -19.52
CA PRO A 635 8.86 -26.58 -20.42
C PRO A 635 7.54 -26.59 -19.63
N ALA A 636 6.53 -25.88 -20.13
CA ALA A 636 5.23 -25.80 -19.47
C ALA A 636 4.69 -27.22 -19.21
N THR A 637 4.33 -27.49 -17.95
CA THR A 637 3.84 -28.79 -17.51
C THR A 637 2.62 -28.60 -16.62
N THR A 638 1.64 -29.48 -16.74
CA THR A 638 0.47 -29.46 -15.85
C THR A 638 0.81 -30.21 -14.57
N ALA A 639 0.61 -29.59 -13.41
CA ALA A 639 0.78 -30.23 -12.11
C ALA A 639 -0.07 -29.57 -11.03
N ARG A 640 -0.38 -30.32 -9.97
CA ARG A 640 -0.99 -29.79 -8.75
C ARG A 640 0.05 -29.46 -7.68
N HIS A 641 1.10 -30.26 -7.59
CA HIS A 641 2.13 -30.12 -6.57
C HIS A 641 3.46 -29.78 -7.23
N VAL A 642 4.20 -28.86 -6.60
CA VAL A 642 5.54 -28.46 -7.01
C VAL A 642 6.43 -28.52 -5.79
N ARG A 643 7.57 -29.23 -5.85
CA ARG A 643 8.51 -29.30 -4.73
C ARG A 643 9.93 -28.94 -5.13
N LEU A 644 10.61 -28.31 -4.18
CA LEU A 644 12.04 -28.07 -4.18
C LEU A 644 12.72 -29.20 -3.40
N ARG A 645 13.59 -29.98 -4.06
CA ARG A 645 14.32 -31.09 -3.46
C ARG A 645 15.81 -30.79 -3.37
N GLY A 646 16.33 -30.70 -2.14
CA GLY A 646 17.75 -30.49 -1.89
C GLY A 646 18.60 -31.72 -2.26
N ARG A 647 19.77 -31.49 -2.88
CA ARG A 647 20.78 -32.52 -3.19
C ARG A 647 22.12 -32.22 -2.52
N GLU A 648 22.62 -31.01 -2.70
CA GLU A 648 23.83 -30.50 -2.05
C GLU A 648 23.56 -29.11 -1.44
N ARG A 649 24.29 -28.75 -0.38
CA ARG A 649 24.04 -27.56 0.44
C ARG A 649 25.33 -26.94 0.96
N ALA A 650 25.25 -25.64 1.23
CA ALA A 650 26.36 -24.86 1.77
C ALA A 650 26.58 -25.04 3.28
N SER A 651 25.59 -25.61 3.99
CA SER A 651 25.60 -25.78 5.46
C SER A 651 24.97 -27.11 5.86
N THR A 652 24.50 -27.24 7.10
CA THR A 652 23.90 -28.46 7.64
C THR A 652 22.41 -28.62 7.32
N ARG A 653 21.71 -27.54 7.01
CA ARG A 653 20.27 -27.51 6.67
C ARG A 653 20.03 -26.79 5.34
N TYR A 654 18.75 -26.65 4.96
CA TYR A 654 18.26 -25.79 3.89
C TYR A 654 17.36 -24.72 4.47
N SER A 655 17.51 -23.48 4.03
CA SER A 655 16.70 -22.35 4.48
C SER A 655 16.15 -21.61 3.27
N VAL A 656 14.83 -21.43 3.23
CA VAL A 656 14.10 -20.84 2.10
C VAL A 656 13.19 -19.75 2.64
N TRP A 657 13.45 -18.51 2.24
CA TRP A 657 12.60 -17.36 2.52
C TRP A 657 11.33 -17.39 1.67
N SER A 658 11.46 -17.80 0.40
CA SER A 658 10.31 -17.87 -0.50
C SER A 658 10.48 -18.97 -1.55
N LEU A 659 9.38 -19.66 -1.85
CA LEU A 659 9.22 -20.59 -2.96
C LEU A 659 8.01 -20.14 -3.79
N GLN A 660 8.30 -19.45 -4.88
CA GLN A 660 7.30 -18.89 -5.78
C GLN A 660 7.13 -19.79 -6.99
N VAL A 661 5.91 -20.28 -7.20
CA VAL A 661 5.52 -21.06 -8.37
C VAL A 661 4.72 -20.18 -9.28
N TYR A 662 5.08 -20.17 -10.55
CA TYR A 662 4.45 -19.35 -11.56
C TYR A 662 3.80 -20.22 -12.63
N ASP A 663 2.61 -19.80 -13.03
CA ASP A 663 1.96 -20.28 -14.24
C ASP A 663 2.76 -19.84 -15.48
N ILE A 664 2.27 -20.16 -16.67
CA ILE A 664 2.76 -19.63 -17.94
C ILE A 664 2.64 -18.10 -17.89
N PRO A 665 3.75 -17.34 -18.02
CA PRO A 665 3.72 -15.89 -17.93
C PRO A 665 2.73 -15.27 -18.93
N ASP A 666 2.01 -14.24 -18.48
CA ASP A 666 1.29 -13.36 -19.40
C ASP A 666 2.31 -12.47 -20.12
N LEU A 667 2.53 -12.76 -21.39
CA LEU A 667 3.40 -12.03 -22.28
C LEU A 667 2.86 -10.63 -22.57
N ALA A 668 1.56 -10.38 -22.43
CA ALA A 668 0.93 -9.08 -22.66
C ALA A 668 1.01 -8.14 -21.46
N LEU A 669 1.22 -8.67 -20.25
CA LEU A 669 1.24 -7.90 -19.01
C LEU A 669 2.26 -6.74 -19.06
N GLY A 670 1.76 -5.52 -18.89
CA GLY A 670 2.51 -4.26 -18.88
C GLY A 670 3.13 -3.88 -20.23
N ARG A 671 2.72 -4.51 -21.33
CA ARG A 671 3.27 -4.23 -22.66
C ARG A 671 2.57 -3.06 -23.35
N PRO A 672 3.27 -2.37 -24.29
CA PRO A 672 2.66 -1.33 -25.11
C PRO A 672 1.37 -1.83 -25.77
N THR A 673 0.27 -1.21 -25.40
CA THR A 673 -1.08 -1.62 -25.81
C THR A 673 -1.79 -0.42 -26.42
N THR A 674 -2.33 -0.60 -27.62
CA THR A 674 -3.05 0.42 -28.37
C THR A 674 -4.41 -0.12 -28.79
N ALA A 675 -5.33 0.80 -29.08
CA ALA A 675 -6.66 0.44 -29.55
C ALA A 675 -7.10 1.40 -30.64
N SER A 676 -8.12 1.01 -31.41
CA SER A 676 -8.78 1.85 -32.41
C SER A 676 -9.42 3.10 -31.79
N SER A 677 -9.94 2.99 -30.56
CA SER A 677 -10.56 4.10 -29.84
C SER A 677 -10.64 3.86 -28.34
N ALA A 678 -11.06 4.90 -27.60
CA ALA A 678 -11.47 4.83 -26.20
C ALA A 678 -12.83 5.52 -26.03
N GLU A 679 -13.69 4.99 -25.16
CA GLU A 679 -14.99 5.56 -24.80
C GLU A 679 -14.82 6.92 -24.09
N THR A 680 -13.85 6.99 -23.17
CA THR A 680 -13.47 8.19 -22.42
C THR A 680 -11.95 8.32 -22.36
N ALA A 681 -11.45 9.43 -21.82
CA ALA A 681 -10.00 9.62 -21.61
C ALA A 681 -9.40 8.68 -20.55
N THR A 682 -10.21 8.04 -19.71
CA THR A 682 -9.76 7.16 -18.62
C THR A 682 -9.86 5.68 -18.95
N LEU A 683 -10.69 5.27 -19.92
CA LEU A 683 -10.89 3.87 -20.34
C LEU A 683 -9.96 3.47 -21.50
N THR A 684 -8.66 3.64 -21.28
CA THR A 684 -7.62 3.49 -22.33
C THR A 684 -7.15 2.05 -22.51
N ALA A 685 -6.49 1.76 -23.63
CA ALA A 685 -6.05 0.41 -24.00
C ALA A 685 -5.10 -0.27 -22.98
N PRO A 686 -4.12 0.44 -22.36
CA PRO A 686 -3.24 -0.14 -21.34
C PRO A 686 -3.97 -0.75 -20.14
N ASN A 687 -5.19 -0.28 -19.82
CA ASN A 687 -5.99 -0.83 -18.73
C ASN A 687 -6.36 -2.29 -18.94
N ALA A 688 -6.34 -2.82 -20.17
CA ALA A 688 -6.62 -4.24 -20.42
C ALA A 688 -5.40 -5.14 -20.16
N THR A 689 -4.20 -4.57 -19.98
CA THR A 689 -2.94 -5.32 -19.86
C THR A 689 -2.12 -4.89 -18.63
N ASP A 690 -2.68 -4.11 -17.71
CA ASP A 690 -1.98 -3.60 -16.51
C ASP A 690 -1.98 -4.61 -15.34
N GLY A 691 -2.85 -5.63 -15.39
CA GLY A 691 -3.01 -6.63 -14.34
C GLY A 691 -3.89 -6.18 -13.17
N ASP A 692 -4.57 -5.04 -13.28
CA ASP A 692 -5.52 -4.54 -12.28
C ASP A 692 -6.96 -5.02 -12.64
N PRO A 693 -7.62 -5.83 -11.80
CA PRO A 693 -8.99 -6.26 -12.07
C PRO A 693 -10.04 -5.13 -11.98
N GLY A 694 -9.67 -3.95 -11.48
CA GLY A 694 -10.55 -2.78 -11.34
C GLY A 694 -10.54 -1.81 -12.52
N THR A 695 -9.57 -1.91 -13.43
CA THR A 695 -9.46 -1.05 -14.61
C THR A 695 -9.95 -1.81 -15.85
N ARG A 696 -10.36 -1.07 -16.89
CA ARG A 696 -10.77 -1.67 -18.18
C ARG A 696 -10.50 -0.74 -19.33
N TRP A 697 -10.27 -1.33 -20.50
CA TRP A 697 -10.41 -0.63 -21.77
C TRP A 697 -11.88 -0.65 -22.21
N ALA A 698 -12.34 0.43 -22.84
CA ALA A 698 -13.65 0.46 -23.51
C ALA A 698 -13.54 1.22 -24.83
N SER A 699 -14.10 0.67 -25.91
CA SER A 699 -14.11 1.31 -27.23
C SER A 699 -15.29 2.27 -27.40
N LYS A 700 -15.28 3.04 -28.49
CA LYS A 700 -16.48 3.67 -29.04
C LYS A 700 -17.54 2.64 -29.45
N TYR A 701 -18.77 3.10 -29.62
CA TYR A 701 -19.95 2.25 -29.83
C TYR A 701 -20.13 1.87 -31.31
N THR A 702 -19.08 1.30 -31.91
CA THR A 702 -18.97 0.92 -33.32
C THR A 702 -18.46 -0.51 -33.44
N ASP A 703 -18.95 -1.25 -34.45
CA ASP A 703 -18.37 -2.56 -34.80
C ASP A 703 -17.01 -2.33 -35.50
N GLY A 704 -16.10 -3.31 -35.49
CA GLY A 704 -14.77 -3.18 -36.12
C GLY A 704 -13.68 -2.57 -35.22
N GLU A 705 -13.99 -2.28 -33.96
CA GLU A 705 -12.99 -1.79 -33.00
C GLU A 705 -12.01 -2.90 -32.62
N TRP A 706 -10.78 -2.52 -32.32
CA TRP A 706 -9.71 -3.44 -31.97
C TRP A 706 -8.87 -2.93 -30.82
N ILE A 707 -8.24 -3.87 -30.13
CA ILE A 707 -7.17 -3.64 -29.17
C ILE A 707 -6.02 -4.58 -29.52
N GLU A 708 -4.79 -4.08 -29.47
CA GLU A 708 -3.60 -4.85 -29.75
C GLU A 708 -2.50 -4.59 -28.73
N VAL A 709 -1.65 -5.60 -28.54
CA VAL A 709 -0.49 -5.57 -27.67
C VAL A 709 0.77 -5.87 -28.48
N ASP A 710 1.82 -5.05 -28.33
CA ASP A 710 3.18 -5.34 -28.82
C ASP A 710 3.97 -6.02 -27.71
N LEU A 711 4.25 -7.30 -27.87
CA LEU A 711 5.08 -8.10 -26.96
C LEU A 711 6.56 -7.68 -26.98
N GLU A 712 6.90 -6.68 -27.80
CA GLU A 712 8.22 -6.04 -28.05
C GLU A 712 9.25 -6.97 -28.71
N GLN A 713 9.07 -8.28 -28.57
CA GLN A 713 9.89 -9.34 -29.15
C GLN A 713 8.98 -10.45 -29.67
N THR A 714 9.43 -11.17 -30.71
CA THR A 714 8.72 -12.34 -31.19
C THR A 714 8.77 -13.46 -30.13
N ARG A 715 7.61 -13.85 -29.63
CA ARG A 715 7.42 -14.91 -28.63
C ARG A 715 6.57 -16.04 -29.21
N THR A 716 6.67 -17.22 -28.62
CA THR A 716 5.68 -18.26 -28.85
C THR A 716 4.42 -17.91 -28.07
N VAL A 717 3.26 -18.04 -28.71
CA VAL A 717 1.93 -17.84 -28.13
C VAL A 717 1.16 -19.14 -28.28
N ARG A 718 0.51 -19.57 -27.20
CA ARG A 718 -0.29 -20.80 -27.11
C ARG A 718 -1.69 -20.58 -26.58
N ARG A 719 -1.95 -19.44 -25.94
CA ARG A 719 -3.29 -19.12 -25.43
C ARG A 719 -3.50 -17.63 -25.38
N ILE A 720 -4.74 -17.20 -25.61
CA ILE A 720 -5.21 -15.84 -25.41
C ILE A 720 -6.40 -15.89 -24.44
N VAL A 721 -6.40 -15.03 -23.43
CA VAL A 721 -7.49 -14.92 -22.46
C VAL A 721 -8.07 -13.51 -22.54
N LEU A 722 -9.38 -13.40 -22.74
CA LEU A 722 -10.10 -12.14 -22.77
C LEU A 722 -11.12 -12.12 -21.64
N ASP A 723 -10.98 -11.20 -20.69
CA ASP A 723 -11.97 -10.97 -19.64
C ASP A 723 -12.86 -9.79 -20.01
N TRP A 724 -14.10 -10.10 -20.38
CA TRP A 724 -15.06 -9.14 -20.93
C TRP A 724 -15.92 -8.50 -19.84
N GLU A 725 -16.10 -7.19 -19.93
CA GLU A 725 -17.23 -6.51 -19.27
C GLU A 725 -18.56 -6.91 -19.95
N THR A 726 -19.71 -6.50 -19.39
CA THR A 726 -21.04 -6.65 -20.00
C THR A 726 -21.06 -6.24 -21.49
N ALA A 727 -20.34 -5.18 -21.85
CA ALA A 727 -20.11 -4.73 -23.22
C ALA A 727 -19.09 -5.62 -23.97
N ALA A 728 -19.52 -6.85 -24.32
CA ALA A 728 -18.66 -7.86 -24.94
C ALA A 728 -18.80 -7.96 -26.48
N GLY A 729 -17.84 -8.64 -27.12
CA GLY A 729 -17.94 -9.04 -28.51
C GLY A 729 -18.79 -10.30 -28.70
N ARG A 730 -19.83 -10.21 -29.54
CA ARG A 730 -20.60 -11.38 -30.01
C ARG A 730 -19.74 -12.21 -30.98
N ASP A 731 -19.11 -11.51 -31.92
CA ASP A 731 -18.24 -12.07 -32.95
C ASP A 731 -16.92 -11.29 -32.94
N TYR A 732 -15.78 -11.99 -32.92
CA TYR A 732 -14.45 -11.38 -32.98
C TYR A 732 -13.37 -12.34 -33.48
N ASP A 733 -12.30 -11.75 -34.02
CA ASP A 733 -11.12 -12.46 -34.47
C ASP A 733 -9.94 -12.21 -33.53
N LEU A 734 -9.18 -13.26 -33.26
CA LEU A 734 -7.88 -13.18 -32.63
C LEU A 734 -6.81 -13.29 -33.70
N GLN A 735 -5.96 -12.28 -33.77
CA GLN A 735 -4.99 -12.12 -34.83
C GLN A 735 -3.60 -11.92 -34.27
N VAL A 736 -2.59 -12.36 -35.01
CA VAL A 736 -1.19 -12.18 -34.65
C VAL A 736 -0.40 -11.58 -35.81
N SER A 737 0.67 -10.87 -35.47
CA SER A 737 1.68 -10.40 -36.41
C SER A 737 3.08 -10.72 -35.87
N ALA A 738 3.98 -11.14 -36.76
CA ALA A 738 5.41 -11.24 -36.46
C ALA A 738 6.15 -9.92 -36.69
N ASP A 739 5.52 -8.94 -37.34
CA ASP A 739 6.13 -7.66 -37.67
C ASP A 739 5.99 -6.64 -36.53
N ALA A 740 6.99 -5.77 -36.39
CA ALA A 740 7.06 -4.80 -35.31
C ALA A 740 6.02 -3.67 -35.42
N THR A 741 5.41 -3.50 -36.60
CA THR A 741 4.53 -2.37 -36.94
C THR A 741 3.05 -2.71 -36.94
N GLY A 742 2.69 -3.99 -36.89
CA GLY A 742 1.31 -4.46 -37.08
C GLY A 742 0.81 -4.24 -38.51
N SER A 743 1.67 -4.38 -39.52
CA SER A 743 1.30 -4.11 -40.93
C SER A 743 0.61 -5.30 -41.61
N SER A 744 0.92 -6.51 -41.18
CA SER A 744 0.35 -7.76 -41.69
C SER A 744 -0.18 -8.61 -40.55
N TRP A 745 -1.44 -9.03 -40.65
CA TRP A 745 -2.14 -9.78 -39.61
C TRP A 745 -2.64 -11.11 -40.13
N ARG A 746 -2.52 -12.14 -39.29
CA ARG A 746 -3.08 -13.46 -39.53
C ARG A 746 -4.05 -13.83 -38.43
N THR A 747 -5.28 -14.18 -38.78
CA THR A 747 -6.25 -14.75 -37.84
C THR A 747 -5.78 -16.14 -37.38
N VAL A 748 -5.67 -16.32 -36.07
CA VAL A 748 -5.29 -17.58 -35.41
C VAL A 748 -6.49 -18.26 -34.76
N ALA A 749 -7.54 -17.51 -34.43
CA ALA A 749 -8.81 -18.03 -33.97
C ALA A 749 -9.93 -17.02 -34.26
N ALA A 750 -11.16 -17.52 -34.36
CA ALA A 750 -12.37 -16.71 -34.46
C ALA A 750 -13.41 -17.21 -33.44
N ARG A 751 -14.17 -16.28 -32.86
CA ARG A 751 -15.32 -16.56 -31.99
C ARG A 751 -16.56 -15.95 -32.63
N GLN A 752 -17.66 -16.70 -32.61
CA GLN A 752 -18.91 -16.32 -33.26
C GLN A 752 -20.10 -16.69 -32.37
N GLY A 753 -21.16 -15.90 -32.42
CA GLY A 753 -22.45 -16.19 -31.81
C GLY A 753 -22.48 -16.13 -30.28
N ARG A 754 -21.54 -15.45 -29.63
CA ARG A 754 -21.52 -15.36 -28.16
C ARG A 754 -22.72 -14.58 -27.63
N THR A 755 -23.33 -15.12 -26.57
CA THR A 755 -24.52 -14.54 -25.92
C THR A 755 -24.28 -14.12 -24.47
N THR A 756 -23.08 -14.34 -23.93
CA THR A 756 -22.68 -13.99 -22.56
C THR A 756 -21.31 -13.32 -22.52
N ALA A 757 -21.19 -12.31 -21.64
CA ALA A 757 -19.93 -11.68 -21.25
C ALA A 757 -19.15 -12.58 -20.25
N GLY A 758 -17.99 -12.10 -19.80
CA GLY A 758 -17.06 -12.82 -18.91
C GLY A 758 -15.88 -13.47 -19.66
N VAL A 759 -15.06 -14.20 -18.91
CA VAL A 759 -13.78 -14.77 -19.38
C VAL A 759 -13.95 -15.74 -20.55
N ASP A 760 -13.27 -15.47 -21.66
CA ASP A 760 -13.12 -16.38 -22.80
C ASP A 760 -11.64 -16.76 -22.96
N THR A 761 -11.37 -18.05 -22.85
CA THR A 761 -10.04 -18.62 -23.01
C THR A 761 -9.96 -19.32 -24.37
N VAL A 762 -8.95 -18.94 -25.15
CA VAL A 762 -8.69 -19.52 -26.47
C VAL A 762 -7.32 -20.16 -26.49
N ASP A 763 -7.28 -21.49 -26.44
CA ASP A 763 -6.06 -22.25 -26.71
C ASP A 763 -5.76 -22.26 -28.22
N LEU A 764 -4.48 -22.18 -28.55
CA LEU A 764 -3.94 -22.11 -29.91
C LEU A 764 -2.86 -23.17 -30.10
N ASP A 765 -2.70 -23.62 -31.34
CA ASP A 765 -1.44 -24.22 -31.73
C ASP A 765 -0.31 -23.19 -31.59
N ALA A 766 0.86 -23.65 -31.13
CA ALA A 766 2.00 -22.79 -30.86
C ALA A 766 2.36 -21.93 -32.09
N VAL A 767 2.27 -20.61 -31.93
CA VAL A 767 2.51 -19.64 -33.00
C VAL A 767 3.53 -18.61 -32.58
N GLN A 768 4.43 -18.24 -33.49
CA GLN A 768 5.36 -17.11 -33.28
C GLN A 768 4.65 -15.79 -33.57
N ALA A 769 4.62 -14.89 -32.59
CA ALA A 769 4.01 -13.57 -32.70
C ALA A 769 4.81 -12.53 -31.92
N ARG A 770 4.91 -11.31 -32.46
CA ARG A 770 5.35 -10.13 -31.72
C ARG A 770 4.15 -9.26 -31.34
N ARG A 771 3.12 -9.16 -32.17
CA ARG A 771 1.89 -8.46 -31.85
C ARG A 771 0.70 -9.40 -31.82
N VAL A 772 -0.24 -9.16 -30.92
CA VAL A 772 -1.48 -9.90 -30.79
C VAL A 772 -2.64 -8.92 -30.71
N ARG A 773 -3.73 -9.19 -31.42
CA ARG A 773 -4.88 -8.28 -31.55
C ARG A 773 -6.19 -9.04 -31.38
N MET A 774 -7.12 -8.43 -30.65
CA MET A 774 -8.54 -8.74 -30.73
C MET A 774 -9.20 -7.74 -31.69
N LEU A 775 -9.82 -8.26 -32.75
CA LEU A 775 -10.59 -7.48 -33.71
C LEU A 775 -12.07 -7.79 -33.54
N GLY A 776 -12.84 -6.83 -33.04
CA GLY A 776 -14.28 -6.96 -32.87
C GLY A 776 -15.00 -6.95 -34.21
N VAL A 777 -15.77 -8.00 -34.50
CA VAL A 777 -16.58 -8.10 -35.74
C VAL A 777 -18.01 -7.66 -35.48
N LYS A 778 -18.62 -8.14 -34.39
CA LYS A 778 -19.97 -7.75 -33.99
C LYS A 778 -20.07 -7.58 -32.47
N ARG A 779 -20.64 -6.46 -32.03
CA ARG A 779 -20.90 -6.21 -30.59
C ARG A 779 -22.10 -7.01 -30.10
N GLN A 780 -22.04 -7.44 -28.84
CA GLN A 780 -23.13 -8.15 -28.17
C GLN A 780 -24.21 -7.20 -27.67
N THR A 781 -23.86 -5.97 -27.32
CA THR A 781 -24.77 -4.95 -26.79
C THR A 781 -24.80 -3.71 -27.69
N THR A 782 -25.59 -2.70 -27.31
CA THR A 782 -25.57 -1.38 -27.96
C THR A 782 -24.33 -0.56 -27.62
N TYR A 783 -23.62 -0.90 -26.53
CA TYR A 783 -22.35 -0.29 -26.12
C TYR A 783 -21.17 -0.80 -26.95
N GLY A 784 -19.96 -0.30 -26.68
CA GLY A 784 -18.71 -0.71 -27.36
C GLY A 784 -18.23 -2.12 -26.97
N TYR A 785 -16.95 -2.37 -27.22
CA TYR A 785 -16.22 -3.51 -26.67
C TYR A 785 -15.50 -3.06 -25.40
N SER A 786 -15.53 -3.88 -24.35
CA SER A 786 -14.81 -3.56 -23.13
C SER A 786 -14.20 -4.80 -22.48
N LEU A 787 -12.93 -4.65 -22.09
CA LEU A 787 -12.11 -5.71 -21.53
C LEU A 787 -11.50 -5.24 -20.21
N TYR A 788 -11.77 -6.00 -19.16
CA TYR A 788 -11.00 -5.96 -17.92
C TYR A 788 -9.61 -6.58 -18.11
N ARG A 789 -9.48 -7.53 -19.05
CA ARG A 789 -8.20 -8.19 -19.30
C ARG A 789 -8.00 -8.70 -20.73
N PHE A 790 -6.76 -8.57 -21.22
CA PHE A 790 -6.24 -9.20 -22.44
C PHE A 790 -4.88 -9.84 -22.13
N GLU A 791 -4.88 -11.15 -21.88
CA GLU A 791 -3.66 -11.92 -21.65
C GLU A 791 -3.20 -12.68 -22.90
N VAL A 792 -1.88 -12.79 -23.06
CA VAL A 792 -1.23 -13.60 -24.10
C VAL A 792 -0.27 -14.57 -23.42
N ARG A 793 -0.51 -15.88 -23.50
CA ARG A 793 0.25 -16.91 -22.79
C ARG A 793 1.06 -17.76 -23.77
N GLY A 794 2.30 -18.10 -23.38
CA GLY A 794 3.31 -18.74 -24.25
C GLY A 794 3.36 -20.26 -24.29
#